data_AF-A0A2N9NH87-F1
#
_entry.id   AF-A0A2N9NH87-F1
#
_cell.length_a   1.000
_cell.length_b   1.000
_cell.length_c   1.000
_cell.angle_alpha   90.00
_cell.angle_beta   90.00
_cell.angle_gamma   90.00
#
_symmetry.space_group_name_H-M   'P 1'
#
loop_
_entity.id
_entity.type
_entity.pdbx_description
1 polymer ?
#
loop_
_entity_poly.entity_id
_entity_poly.type
_entity_poly.pdbx_seq_one_letter_code
_entity_poly.pdbx_strand_id
1 'polypeptide(L)'
;MKAVMADLFARFVAEVGQRDFACLRIAQKWPVEDSTALRGPIGTLLLHGHNDDGTTEALALVALTPPHLATGDPALLQFVIRRAQATRAPYFLTWTLRDAALWRTPKPGAPAATNNLEKLRDYEDNYDIAPGDAPHMFHEARRLQLLATARRLLDDLKRLHKDQALELVNVDATWFVGRLIDSVHELLPLVTDSLHNRLGIEDTLRVNVEKWAVAQGIAGSAADREFVESITRQIIYRLLGKVLFYQSLRRAARQLPPLNVDGIENSEVLPTLNRAFAEALKIDYHAVFAERQLYTDGNDQGLPWPEGTWVKNRQPGWYSLPESETNPSQIFFSKAQDDAHFHRFSRTKLIPDQRLYYLAPVKGTSAALVSALLNSSVCALATELAGPVTMGDGVLELRVEDARDYMLVPDLRSAASAAKKAIIDAFGKVCEREIGDVFGEVKQKDRQALDTAVLRAIGLDPKKYLQPIYNGLCELVRERIELGRMRGKARKTKARKTTAEKQTLQDVLVEQLPNGPHRFPEDFFSDAAKAGAKTEVLLPEDEFHLNTDPITMGLYTKSGGCVRHIKSPIEGMFLVYAKQSGHKAAQVPSKPVEVSRTVKNYEGYLRELRKRLYQAFYNRTLDARAATTLTQSVFDKFHLPKAET
;
A
#
# COMPACT_ATOMS: atom_id res chain seq x y z
N MET A 1 -9.15 -8.77 43.39
CA MET A 1 -9.39 -8.53 41.95
C MET A 1 -10.83 -8.70 41.51
N LYS A 2 -11.58 -9.62 42.13
CA LYS A 2 -12.98 -9.92 41.78
C LYS A 2 -13.89 -8.69 41.57
N ALA A 3 -13.84 -7.69 42.46
CA ALA A 3 -14.66 -6.48 42.34
C ALA A 3 -14.29 -5.60 41.12
N VAL A 4 -13.00 -5.47 40.81
CA VAL A 4 -12.55 -4.71 39.62
C VAL A 4 -13.01 -5.42 38.35
N MET A 5 -12.82 -6.74 38.29
CA MET A 5 -13.27 -7.53 37.16
C MET A 5 -14.80 -7.49 37.01
N ALA A 6 -15.55 -7.53 38.11
CA ALA A 6 -17.01 -7.45 38.07
C ALA A 6 -17.49 -6.12 37.49
N ASP A 7 -16.88 -4.99 37.87
CA ASP A 7 -17.17 -3.68 37.29
C ASP A 7 -16.78 -3.63 35.80
N LEU A 8 -15.58 -4.07 35.45
CA LEU A 8 -15.09 -4.03 34.07
C LEU A 8 -15.90 -4.94 33.15
N PHE A 9 -16.29 -6.11 33.65
CA PHE A 9 -17.16 -7.05 32.96
C PHE A 9 -18.58 -6.51 32.81
N ALA A 10 -19.11 -5.79 33.82
CA ALA A 10 -20.42 -5.13 33.72
C ALA A 10 -20.41 -4.02 32.66
N ARG A 11 -19.34 -3.21 32.61
CA ARG A 11 -19.16 -2.15 31.60
C ARG A 11 -18.95 -2.72 30.20
N PHE A 12 -18.17 -3.79 30.06
CA PHE A 12 -18.03 -4.52 28.81
C PHE A 12 -19.39 -5.05 28.31
N VAL A 13 -20.16 -5.68 29.20
CA VAL A 13 -21.51 -6.17 28.90
C VAL A 13 -22.44 -5.03 28.47
N ALA A 14 -22.32 -3.85 29.07
CA ALA A 14 -23.15 -2.68 28.71
C ALA A 14 -22.87 -2.13 27.30
N GLU A 15 -21.69 -2.38 26.74
CA GLU A 15 -21.34 -2.01 25.35
C GLU A 15 -21.97 -2.96 24.32
N VAL A 16 -22.24 -4.21 24.71
CA VAL A 16 -22.80 -5.23 23.80
C VAL A 16 -24.23 -4.87 23.44
N GLY A 17 -24.53 -4.83 22.14
CA GLY A 17 -25.85 -4.50 21.63
C GLY A 17 -26.17 -3.00 21.61
N GLN A 18 -25.25 -2.13 22.01
CA GLN A 18 -25.39 -0.68 21.87
C GLN A 18 -24.60 -0.15 20.67
N ARG A 19 -25.09 0.97 20.11
CA ARG A 19 -24.40 1.78 19.08
C ARG A 19 -23.75 0.91 17.99
N ASP A 20 -22.42 0.88 17.96
CA ASP A 20 -21.60 0.24 16.94
C ASP A 20 -21.61 -1.29 16.98
N PHE A 21 -22.11 -1.90 18.08
CA PHE A 21 -22.17 -3.36 18.31
C PHE A 21 -23.60 -3.91 18.32
N ALA A 22 -24.54 -3.24 17.66
CA ALA A 22 -25.95 -3.64 17.60
C ALA A 22 -26.20 -5.03 17.00
N CYS A 23 -25.25 -5.62 16.28
CA CYS A 23 -25.33 -6.99 15.75
C CYS A 23 -24.84 -8.07 16.73
N LEU A 24 -24.43 -7.70 17.95
CA LEU A 24 -24.02 -8.64 18.99
C LEU A 24 -25.06 -8.67 20.11
N ARG A 25 -25.35 -9.87 20.62
CA ARG A 25 -26.31 -10.10 21.72
C ARG A 25 -25.68 -11.00 22.77
N ILE A 26 -26.04 -10.75 24.02
CA ILE A 26 -25.65 -11.63 25.12
C ILE A 26 -26.67 -12.76 25.18
N ALA A 27 -26.23 -13.98 24.89
CA ALA A 27 -27.08 -15.15 25.01
C ALA A 27 -27.03 -15.76 26.41
N GLN A 28 -25.84 -15.78 27.02
CA GLN A 28 -25.66 -16.25 28.38
C GLN A 28 -24.53 -15.49 29.07
N LYS A 29 -24.76 -15.09 30.32
CA LYS A 29 -23.78 -14.40 31.15
C LYS A 29 -23.59 -15.18 32.44
N TRP A 30 -22.34 -15.48 32.75
CA TRP A 30 -21.96 -15.95 34.08
C TRP A 30 -21.23 -14.82 34.80
N PRO A 31 -21.62 -14.50 36.04
CA PRO A 31 -20.98 -13.43 36.81
C PRO A 31 -19.52 -13.79 37.12
N VAL A 32 -18.76 -12.79 37.57
CA VAL A 32 -17.37 -13.01 37.96
C VAL A 32 -17.32 -13.82 39.26
N GLU A 33 -16.92 -15.08 39.16
CA GLU A 33 -16.91 -16.07 40.25
C GLU A 33 -15.52 -16.69 40.42
N ASP A 34 -15.22 -17.19 41.63
CA ASP A 34 -13.92 -17.80 41.90
C ASP A 34 -13.86 -19.22 41.32
N SER A 35 -12.86 -19.48 40.48
CA SER A 35 -12.61 -20.80 39.89
C SER A 35 -11.48 -21.50 40.65
N THR A 36 -11.80 -22.65 41.24
CA THR A 36 -10.80 -23.52 41.89
C THR A 36 -9.77 -24.05 40.89
N ALA A 37 -10.18 -24.32 39.66
CA ALA A 37 -9.30 -24.81 38.60
C ALA A 37 -8.28 -23.76 38.13
N LEU A 38 -8.67 -22.47 38.11
CA LEU A 38 -7.82 -21.37 37.64
C LEU A 38 -7.14 -20.61 38.78
N ARG A 39 -7.43 -20.97 40.04
CA ARG A 39 -6.94 -20.30 41.25
C ARG A 39 -7.19 -18.79 41.25
N GLY A 40 -8.34 -18.36 40.75
CA GLY A 40 -8.71 -16.96 40.68
C GLY A 40 -10.11 -16.72 40.11
N PRO A 41 -10.61 -15.47 40.16
CA PRO A 41 -11.92 -15.13 39.61
C PRO A 41 -11.94 -15.17 38.08
N ILE A 42 -13.06 -15.57 37.49
CA ILE A 42 -13.29 -15.56 36.04
C ILE A 42 -14.70 -15.08 35.74
N GLY A 43 -14.84 -14.21 34.75
CA GLY A 43 -16.13 -13.86 34.14
C GLY A 43 -16.25 -14.48 32.77
N THR A 44 -17.39 -15.11 32.44
CA THR A 44 -17.61 -15.64 31.09
C THR A 44 -18.90 -15.13 30.46
N LEU A 45 -18.83 -14.81 29.18
CA LEU A 45 -19.94 -14.29 28.39
C LEU A 45 -20.06 -15.08 27.09
N LEU A 46 -21.24 -15.63 26.81
CA LEU A 46 -21.57 -16.14 25.48
C LEU A 46 -22.21 -15.03 24.67
N LEU A 47 -21.54 -14.67 23.58
CA LEU A 47 -22.04 -13.73 22.60
C LEU A 47 -22.63 -14.47 21.41
N HIS A 48 -23.83 -14.07 21.05
CA HIS A 48 -24.45 -14.42 19.79
C HIS A 48 -24.32 -13.28 18.80
N GLY A 49 -24.14 -13.64 17.54
CA GLY A 49 -24.40 -12.75 16.44
C GLY A 49 -25.90 -12.67 16.19
N HIS A 50 -26.40 -11.47 15.91
CA HIS A 50 -27.78 -11.25 15.49
C HIS A 50 -27.77 -10.97 14.00
N ASN A 51 -28.49 -11.79 13.25
CA ASN A 51 -28.61 -11.72 11.82
C ASN A 51 -29.76 -10.80 11.42
N ASP A 52 -29.70 -10.24 10.22
CA ASP A 52 -30.70 -9.29 9.73
C ASP A 52 -32.08 -9.94 9.53
N ASP A 53 -32.13 -11.27 9.45
CA ASP A 53 -33.35 -12.09 9.41
C ASP A 53 -34.00 -12.31 10.80
N GLY A 54 -33.43 -11.71 11.85
CA GLY A 54 -33.91 -11.80 13.22
C GLY A 54 -33.43 -13.04 13.98
N THR A 55 -32.69 -13.95 13.33
CA THR A 55 -32.11 -15.12 13.98
C THR A 55 -30.88 -14.73 14.82
N THR A 56 -30.51 -15.60 15.76
CA THR A 56 -29.27 -15.43 16.54
C THR A 56 -28.49 -16.72 16.56
N GLU A 57 -27.18 -16.64 16.38
CA GLU A 57 -26.28 -17.80 16.39
C GLU A 57 -25.10 -17.58 17.34
N ALA A 58 -24.58 -18.67 17.89
CA ALA A 58 -23.42 -18.61 18.77
C ALA A 58 -22.19 -18.13 18.00
N LEU A 59 -21.53 -17.08 18.50
CA LEU A 59 -20.39 -16.45 17.84
C LEU A 59 -19.10 -16.67 18.64
N ALA A 60 -19.08 -16.23 19.89
CA ALA A 60 -17.87 -16.30 20.69
C ALA A 60 -18.15 -16.48 22.17
N LEU A 61 -17.33 -17.30 22.82
CA LEU A 61 -17.25 -17.34 24.28
C LEU A 61 -16.11 -16.44 24.77
N VAL A 62 -16.42 -15.42 25.56
CA VAL A 62 -15.44 -14.50 26.15
C VAL A 62 -15.12 -14.93 27.57
N ALA A 63 -13.84 -14.99 27.92
CA ALA A 63 -13.36 -15.26 29.27
C ALA A 63 -12.45 -14.14 29.76
N LEU A 64 -12.88 -13.47 30.83
CA LEU A 64 -12.12 -12.42 31.50
C LEU A 64 -11.48 -12.97 32.77
N THR A 65 -10.16 -12.87 32.90
CA THR A 65 -9.37 -13.32 34.05
C THR A 65 -8.43 -12.22 34.58
N PRO A 66 -7.84 -12.35 35.78
CA PRO A 66 -6.86 -11.41 36.30
C PRO A 66 -5.48 -11.60 35.63
N PRO A 67 -4.57 -10.62 35.74
CA PRO A 67 -3.31 -10.56 34.98
C PRO A 67 -2.25 -11.60 35.39
N HIS A 68 -2.52 -12.41 36.41
CA HIS A 68 -1.64 -13.51 36.80
C HIS A 68 -1.66 -14.70 35.82
N LEU A 69 -2.71 -14.82 35.00
CA LEU A 69 -2.80 -15.83 33.94
C LEU A 69 -2.39 -15.21 32.61
N ALA A 70 -1.80 -16.02 31.73
CA ALA A 70 -1.56 -15.66 30.34
C ALA A 70 -2.73 -16.10 29.45
N THR A 71 -2.94 -15.44 28.32
CA THR A 71 -4.00 -15.80 27.35
C THR A 71 -3.92 -17.24 26.85
N GLY A 72 -2.71 -17.82 26.82
CA GLY A 72 -2.42 -19.19 26.43
C GLY A 72 -2.23 -20.17 27.60
N ASP A 73 -2.61 -19.82 28.82
CA ASP A 73 -2.51 -20.71 29.99
C ASP A 73 -3.31 -22.02 29.73
N PRO A 74 -2.72 -23.21 29.91
CA PRO A 74 -3.39 -24.48 29.59
C PRO A 74 -4.69 -24.72 30.35
N ALA A 75 -4.76 -24.32 31.63
CA ALA A 75 -5.98 -24.50 32.44
C ALA A 75 -7.08 -23.55 31.98
N LEU A 76 -6.72 -22.32 31.62
CA LEU A 76 -7.64 -21.34 31.04
C LEU A 76 -8.17 -21.80 29.68
N LEU A 77 -7.28 -22.21 28.76
CA LEU A 77 -7.67 -22.71 27.44
C LEU A 77 -8.59 -23.93 27.56
N GLN A 78 -8.25 -24.91 28.40
CA GLN A 78 -9.08 -26.09 28.62
C GLN A 78 -10.48 -25.72 29.16
N PHE A 79 -10.56 -24.77 30.10
CA PHE A 79 -11.82 -24.30 30.66
C PHE A 79 -12.71 -23.64 29.60
N VAL A 80 -12.14 -22.73 28.81
CA VAL A 80 -12.88 -21.93 27.82
C VAL A 80 -13.27 -22.76 26.61
N ILE A 81 -12.38 -23.61 26.08
CA ILE A 81 -12.65 -24.50 24.94
C ILE A 81 -13.81 -25.44 25.24
N ARG A 82 -13.84 -26.06 26.43
CA ARG A 82 -14.91 -26.99 26.82
C ARG A 82 -16.27 -26.31 26.79
N ARG A 83 -16.34 -25.07 27.30
CA ARG A 83 -17.58 -24.28 27.29
C ARG A 83 -17.94 -23.80 25.89
N ALA A 84 -16.97 -23.34 25.09
CA ALA A 84 -17.21 -22.90 23.73
C ALA A 84 -17.74 -24.04 22.85
N GLN A 85 -17.22 -25.26 23.01
CA GLN A 85 -17.73 -26.46 22.35
C GLN A 85 -19.15 -26.83 22.81
N ALA A 86 -19.41 -26.78 24.12
CA ALA A 86 -20.74 -27.08 24.67
C ALA A 86 -21.81 -26.08 24.18
N THR A 87 -21.44 -24.81 24.00
CA THR A 87 -22.32 -23.75 23.47
C THR A 87 -22.27 -23.62 21.95
N ARG A 88 -21.51 -24.48 21.26
CA ARG A 88 -21.27 -24.44 19.80
C ARG A 88 -20.77 -23.09 19.27
N ALA A 89 -20.00 -22.35 20.08
CA ALA A 89 -19.39 -21.10 19.66
C ALA A 89 -18.15 -21.39 18.78
N PRO A 90 -18.09 -20.87 17.54
CA PRO A 90 -16.96 -21.10 16.63
C PRO A 90 -15.66 -20.42 17.06
N TYR A 91 -15.76 -19.40 17.92
CA TYR A 91 -14.61 -18.66 18.43
C TYR A 91 -14.62 -18.58 19.96
N PHE A 92 -13.46 -18.31 20.55
CA PHE A 92 -13.37 -17.92 21.95
C PHE A 92 -12.28 -16.86 22.18
N LEU A 93 -12.49 -16.05 23.20
CA LEU A 93 -11.59 -14.97 23.62
C LEU A 93 -11.06 -15.27 25.02
N THR A 94 -9.75 -15.18 25.18
CA THR A 94 -9.10 -15.10 26.49
C THR A 94 -8.63 -13.68 26.71
N TRP A 95 -9.03 -13.05 27.82
CA TRP A 95 -8.66 -11.67 28.15
C TRP A 95 -8.24 -11.61 29.62
N THR A 96 -6.97 -11.34 29.89
CA THR A 96 -6.35 -11.45 31.23
C THR A 96 -6.19 -10.09 31.92
N LEU A 97 -6.86 -9.04 31.42
CA LEU A 97 -6.56 -7.63 31.69
C LEU A 97 -5.18 -7.16 31.18
N ARG A 98 -4.12 -7.98 31.23
CA ARG A 98 -2.84 -7.65 30.59
C ARG A 98 -2.95 -7.79 29.08
N ASP A 99 -3.24 -8.99 28.62
CA ASP A 99 -3.25 -9.38 27.21
C ASP A 99 -4.61 -9.97 26.84
N ALA A 100 -4.93 -9.94 25.55
CA ALA A 100 -6.09 -10.64 25.02
C ALA A 100 -5.75 -11.36 23.72
N ALA A 101 -6.33 -12.53 23.52
CA ALA A 101 -6.16 -13.31 22.31
C ALA A 101 -7.50 -13.89 21.84
N LEU A 102 -7.69 -13.88 20.53
CA LEU A 102 -8.83 -14.46 19.84
C LEU A 102 -8.43 -15.74 19.14
N TRP A 103 -9.22 -16.78 19.36
CA TRP A 103 -8.92 -18.15 18.96
C TRP A 103 -10.10 -18.77 18.21
N ARG A 104 -9.80 -19.73 17.35
CA ARG A 104 -10.81 -20.63 16.79
C ARG A 104 -11.09 -21.78 17.74
N THR A 105 -12.36 -22.08 17.98
CA THR A 105 -12.76 -23.23 18.79
C THR A 105 -12.39 -24.52 18.07
N PRO A 106 -11.56 -25.40 18.67
CA PRO A 106 -11.20 -26.66 18.03
C PRO A 106 -12.38 -27.63 18.00
N LYS A 107 -12.37 -28.58 17.07
CA LYS A 107 -13.40 -29.63 16.98
C LYS A 107 -13.43 -30.50 18.24
N PRO A 108 -14.60 -31.03 18.65
CA PRO A 108 -14.70 -31.96 19.77
C PRO A 108 -13.71 -33.13 19.63
N GLY A 109 -12.91 -33.39 20.67
CA GLY A 109 -11.88 -34.45 20.68
C GLY A 109 -10.47 -34.01 20.27
N ALA A 110 -10.26 -32.78 19.80
CA ALA A 110 -8.92 -32.25 19.53
C ALA A 110 -8.18 -31.82 20.83
N PRO A 111 -6.83 -31.96 20.90
CA PRO A 111 -6.07 -31.61 22.09
C PRO A 111 -6.10 -30.09 22.39
N ALA A 112 -6.32 -29.71 23.64
CA ALA A 112 -6.38 -28.32 24.11
C ALA A 112 -4.99 -27.68 24.40
N ALA A 113 -3.95 -28.11 23.68
CA ALA A 113 -2.60 -27.58 23.84
C ALA A 113 -2.36 -26.40 22.89
N THR A 114 -1.74 -25.32 23.38
CA THR A 114 -1.57 -24.04 22.67
C THR A 114 -0.94 -24.19 21.28
N ASN A 115 -0.01 -25.12 21.09
CA ASN A 115 0.67 -25.35 19.80
C ASN A 115 -0.25 -25.91 18.70
N ASN A 116 -1.42 -26.44 19.07
CA ASN A 116 -2.39 -27.04 18.16
C ASN A 116 -3.66 -26.18 17.99
N LEU A 117 -3.70 -25.00 18.60
CA LEU A 117 -4.83 -24.07 18.52
C LEU A 117 -4.56 -23.01 17.46
N GLU A 118 -5.57 -22.77 16.62
CA GLU A 118 -5.54 -21.70 15.63
C GLU A 118 -5.81 -20.37 16.35
N LYS A 119 -4.74 -19.62 16.63
CA LYS A 119 -4.83 -18.25 17.13
C LYS A 119 -5.06 -17.30 15.95
N LEU A 120 -6.10 -16.48 16.03
CA LEU A 120 -6.54 -15.60 14.96
C LEU A 120 -6.00 -14.16 15.11
N ARG A 121 -5.88 -13.66 16.35
CA ARG A 121 -5.32 -12.32 16.62
C ARG A 121 -4.87 -12.20 18.07
N ASP A 122 -3.76 -11.50 18.27
CA ASP A 122 -3.32 -10.96 19.56
C ASP A 122 -3.71 -9.48 19.63
N TYR A 123 -4.18 -9.04 20.79
CA TYR A 123 -4.53 -7.64 21.04
C TYR A 123 -3.51 -7.06 22.00
N GLU A 124 -3.07 -5.83 21.69
CA GLU A 124 -2.01 -5.10 22.40
C GLU A 124 -1.95 -5.41 23.90
N ASP A 125 -0.75 -5.74 24.34
CA ASP A 125 -0.46 -6.01 25.73
C ASP A 125 -0.48 -4.68 26.51
N ASN A 126 -1.33 -4.60 27.53
CA ASN A 126 -1.20 -3.59 28.58
C ASN A 126 0.01 -3.97 29.45
N TYR A 127 1.23 -3.82 28.91
CA TYR A 127 2.49 -4.19 29.57
C TYR A 127 2.68 -3.51 30.94
N ASP A 128 2.01 -2.38 31.16
CA ASP A 128 1.93 -1.66 32.43
C ASP A 128 1.21 -2.44 33.56
N ILE A 129 0.48 -3.51 33.24
CA ILE A 129 -0.28 -4.33 34.18
C ILE A 129 0.53 -5.58 34.55
N ALA A 130 1.18 -5.55 35.71
CA ALA A 130 1.98 -6.67 36.20
C ALA A 130 1.11 -7.83 36.72
N PRO A 131 1.63 -9.08 36.78
CA PRO A 131 0.85 -10.24 37.21
C PRO A 131 0.31 -10.13 38.64
N GLY A 132 1.03 -9.39 39.48
CA GLY A 132 0.70 -9.15 40.88
C GLY A 132 -0.03 -7.85 41.17
N ASP A 133 -0.51 -7.12 40.16
CA ASP A 133 -1.17 -5.83 40.36
C ASP A 133 -2.39 -5.95 41.28
N ALA A 134 -2.36 -5.17 42.37
CA ALA A 134 -3.42 -5.16 43.36
C ALA A 134 -4.66 -4.40 42.85
N PRO A 135 -5.87 -4.65 43.40
CA PRO A 135 -7.12 -4.05 42.92
C PRO A 135 -7.14 -2.52 42.86
N HIS A 136 -6.41 -1.86 43.76
CA HIS A 136 -6.35 -0.41 43.80
C HIS A 136 -5.66 0.18 42.56
N MET A 137 -4.75 -0.55 41.89
CA MET A 137 -4.04 -0.10 40.68
C MET A 137 -4.97 0.05 39.45
N PHE A 138 -6.17 -0.52 39.50
CA PHE A 138 -7.17 -0.42 38.44
C PHE A 138 -8.11 0.76 38.70
N HIS A 139 -7.55 1.96 38.70
CA HIS A 139 -8.29 3.21 38.76
C HIS A 139 -9.11 3.45 37.48
N GLU A 140 -10.05 4.40 37.52
CA GLU A 140 -11.01 4.65 36.44
C GLU A 140 -10.34 4.85 35.07
N ALA A 141 -9.25 5.61 34.99
CA ALA A 141 -8.52 5.81 33.73
C ALA A 141 -8.01 4.48 33.11
N ARG A 142 -7.49 3.57 33.94
CA ARG A 142 -7.03 2.24 33.51
C ARG A 142 -8.20 1.34 33.13
N ARG A 143 -9.34 1.45 33.84
CA ARG A 143 -10.58 0.74 33.45
C ARG A 143 -11.10 1.22 32.10
N LEU A 144 -11.01 2.52 31.80
CA LEU A 144 -11.38 3.08 30.50
C LEU A 144 -10.44 2.62 29.37
N GLN A 145 -9.13 2.49 29.62
CA GLN A 145 -8.19 1.91 28.66
C GLN A 145 -8.51 0.43 28.37
N LEU A 146 -8.77 -0.35 29.42
CA LEU A 146 -9.18 -1.75 29.28
C LEU A 146 -10.50 -1.87 28.52
N LEU A 147 -11.45 -0.95 28.73
CA LEU A 147 -12.68 -0.88 27.95
C LEU A 147 -12.43 -0.50 26.49
N ALA A 148 -11.43 0.33 26.18
CA ALA A 148 -11.05 0.59 24.79
C ALA A 148 -10.53 -0.69 24.10
N THR A 149 -9.74 -1.51 24.80
CA THR A 149 -9.38 -2.86 24.30
C THR A 149 -10.61 -3.73 24.14
N ALA A 150 -11.53 -3.73 25.10
CA ALA A 150 -12.80 -4.45 25.01
C ALA A 150 -13.62 -4.06 23.77
N ARG A 151 -13.67 -2.76 23.42
CA ARG A 151 -14.33 -2.28 22.20
C ARG A 151 -13.65 -2.80 20.94
N ARG A 152 -12.31 -2.87 20.91
CA ARG A 152 -11.56 -3.50 19.80
C ARG A 152 -11.87 -4.99 19.66
N LEU A 153 -11.98 -5.71 20.79
CA LEU A 153 -12.42 -7.12 20.80
C LEU A 153 -13.83 -7.25 20.21
N LEU A 154 -14.78 -6.39 20.60
CA LEU A 154 -16.14 -6.40 20.06
C LEU A 154 -16.18 -6.03 18.57
N ASP A 155 -15.34 -5.10 18.13
CA ASP A 155 -15.24 -4.72 16.71
C ASP A 155 -14.77 -5.89 15.85
N ASP A 156 -13.80 -6.65 16.32
CA ASP A 156 -13.30 -7.83 15.62
C ASP A 156 -14.27 -9.02 15.67
N LEU A 157 -14.99 -9.21 16.79
CA LEU A 157 -16.10 -10.17 16.83
C LEU A 157 -17.24 -9.78 15.89
N LYS A 158 -17.57 -8.49 15.81
CA LYS A 158 -18.53 -7.95 14.85
C LYS A 158 -18.08 -8.22 13.41
N ARG A 159 -16.80 -8.05 13.09
CA ARG A 159 -16.24 -8.37 11.77
C ARG A 159 -16.28 -9.88 11.50
N LEU A 160 -15.97 -10.71 12.48
CA LEU A 160 -16.14 -12.16 12.34
C LEU A 160 -17.60 -12.57 12.12
N HIS A 161 -18.53 -11.87 12.76
CA HIS A 161 -19.96 -12.12 12.57
C HIS A 161 -20.44 -11.69 11.17
N LYS A 162 -20.12 -10.46 10.76
CA LYS A 162 -20.60 -9.88 9.50
C LYS A 162 -19.82 -10.35 8.27
N ASP A 163 -18.50 -10.40 8.39
CA ASP A 163 -17.57 -10.57 7.27
C ASP A 163 -16.90 -11.97 7.26
N GLN A 164 -17.15 -12.81 8.27
CA GLN A 164 -16.51 -14.11 8.49
C GLN A 164 -14.97 -14.07 8.52
N ALA A 165 -14.36 -12.90 8.71
CA ALA A 165 -12.91 -12.68 8.69
C ALA A 165 -12.47 -11.47 9.55
N LEU A 166 -11.23 -11.50 10.07
CA LEU A 166 -10.65 -10.43 10.91
C LEU A 166 -9.95 -9.31 10.13
N GLU A 167 -9.50 -9.63 8.93
CA GLU A 167 -8.89 -8.70 7.98
C GLU A 167 -9.56 -8.89 6.63
N LEU A 168 -9.83 -7.79 5.94
CA LEU A 168 -10.26 -7.82 4.54
C LEU A 168 -9.08 -8.25 3.67
N VAL A 169 -8.86 -9.57 3.62
CA VAL A 169 -8.02 -10.39 2.72
C VAL A 169 -6.93 -9.64 1.95
N ASN A 170 -5.67 -10.00 2.24
CA ASN A 170 -4.61 -9.89 1.25
C ASN A 170 -4.86 -10.96 0.18
N VAL A 171 -5.20 -10.48 -1.01
CA VAL A 171 -5.71 -11.25 -2.13
C VAL A 171 -4.57 -12.07 -2.74
N ASP A 172 -4.47 -13.35 -2.40
CA ASP A 172 -3.67 -14.31 -3.18
C ASP A 172 -4.35 -14.49 -4.54
N ALA A 173 -3.59 -14.36 -5.63
CA ALA A 173 -4.10 -14.39 -7.00
C ALA A 173 -4.92 -15.66 -7.29
N THR A 174 -4.58 -16.78 -6.64
CA THR A 174 -5.29 -18.06 -6.81
C THR A 174 -6.69 -18.05 -6.17
N TRP A 175 -6.81 -17.55 -4.94
CA TRP A 175 -8.10 -17.47 -4.23
C TRP A 175 -9.02 -16.41 -4.86
N PHE A 176 -8.42 -15.31 -5.34
CA PHE A 176 -9.12 -14.26 -6.09
C PHE A 176 -9.74 -14.76 -7.39
N VAL A 177 -8.91 -15.43 -8.21
CA VAL A 177 -9.36 -16.00 -9.48
C VAL A 177 -10.42 -17.06 -9.22
N GLY A 178 -10.26 -17.89 -8.18
CA GLY A 178 -11.27 -18.85 -7.74
C GLY A 178 -12.60 -18.17 -7.39
N ARG A 179 -12.60 -17.20 -6.48
CA ARG A 179 -13.82 -16.47 -6.09
C ARG A 179 -14.49 -15.73 -7.24
N LEU A 180 -13.71 -15.12 -8.13
CA LEU A 180 -14.25 -14.46 -9.33
C LEU A 180 -14.93 -15.48 -10.26
N ILE A 181 -14.31 -16.65 -10.46
CA ILE A 181 -14.89 -17.74 -11.25
C ILE A 181 -16.16 -18.27 -10.60
N ASP A 182 -16.16 -18.49 -9.29
CA ASP A 182 -17.32 -18.97 -8.54
C ASP A 182 -18.50 -17.98 -8.63
N SER A 183 -18.25 -16.69 -8.41
CA SER A 183 -19.29 -15.66 -8.56
C SER A 183 -19.83 -15.57 -9.99
N VAL A 184 -19.00 -15.80 -11.01
CA VAL A 184 -19.46 -15.89 -12.39
C VAL A 184 -20.34 -17.12 -12.58
N HIS A 185 -19.94 -18.29 -12.08
CA HIS A 185 -20.74 -19.52 -12.19
C HIS A 185 -22.10 -19.41 -11.48
N GLU A 186 -22.17 -18.72 -10.34
CA GLU A 186 -23.42 -18.50 -9.61
C GLU A 186 -24.36 -17.54 -10.35
N LEU A 187 -23.84 -16.44 -10.88
CA LEU A 187 -24.65 -15.39 -11.52
C LEU A 187 -25.05 -15.73 -12.95
N LEU A 188 -24.21 -16.45 -13.69
CA LEU A 188 -24.39 -16.72 -15.12
C LEU A 188 -25.75 -17.35 -15.46
N PRO A 189 -26.21 -18.45 -14.84
CA PRO A 189 -27.50 -19.04 -15.20
C PRO A 189 -28.67 -18.10 -14.89
N LEU A 190 -28.65 -17.43 -13.73
CA LEU A 190 -29.72 -16.53 -13.29
C LEU A 190 -29.88 -15.32 -14.22
N VAL A 191 -28.77 -14.69 -14.56
CA VAL A 191 -28.77 -13.51 -15.42
C VAL A 191 -29.06 -13.91 -16.88
N THR A 192 -28.61 -15.09 -17.32
CA THR A 192 -28.90 -15.59 -18.67
C THR A 192 -30.39 -15.84 -18.84
N ASP A 193 -31.03 -16.48 -17.87
CA ASP A 193 -32.47 -16.77 -17.93
C ASP A 193 -33.31 -15.49 -17.88
N SER A 194 -32.92 -14.54 -17.03
CA SER A 194 -33.56 -13.22 -16.96
C SER A 194 -33.42 -12.45 -18.27
N LEU A 195 -32.21 -12.40 -18.83
CA LEU A 195 -31.93 -11.68 -20.07
C LEU A 195 -32.63 -12.35 -21.26
N HIS A 196 -32.60 -13.67 -21.35
CA HIS A 196 -33.24 -14.43 -22.44
C HIS A 196 -34.75 -14.20 -22.44
N ASN A 197 -35.40 -14.26 -21.28
CA ASN A 197 -36.83 -13.98 -21.15
C ASN A 197 -37.16 -12.52 -21.56
N ARG A 198 -36.38 -11.55 -21.08
CA ARG A 198 -36.58 -10.14 -21.44
C ARG A 198 -36.37 -9.88 -22.93
N LEU A 199 -35.40 -10.51 -23.58
CA LEU A 199 -35.19 -10.38 -25.02
C LEU A 199 -36.34 -11.01 -25.84
N GLY A 200 -37.00 -12.04 -25.30
CA GLY A 200 -38.19 -12.64 -25.90
C GLY A 200 -39.43 -11.75 -25.84
N ILE A 201 -39.52 -10.84 -24.87
CA ILE A 201 -40.71 -10.00 -24.60
C ILE A 201 -40.49 -8.54 -25.04
N GLU A 202 -39.28 -8.00 -24.86
CA GLU A 202 -38.96 -6.58 -25.08
C GLU A 202 -38.28 -6.37 -26.46
N ASP A 203 -39.09 -6.09 -27.49
CA ASP A 203 -38.60 -5.90 -28.87
C ASP A 203 -37.51 -4.82 -28.99
N THR A 204 -37.66 -3.70 -28.27
CA THR A 204 -36.67 -2.60 -28.31
C THR A 204 -35.34 -3.02 -27.68
N LEU A 205 -35.38 -3.78 -26.57
CA LEU A 205 -34.18 -4.30 -25.94
C LEU A 205 -33.48 -5.30 -26.86
N ARG A 206 -34.25 -6.20 -27.49
CA ARG A 206 -33.75 -7.19 -28.44
C ARG A 206 -32.99 -6.54 -29.59
N VAL A 207 -33.61 -5.57 -30.27
CA VAL A 207 -32.99 -4.85 -31.39
C VAL A 207 -31.69 -4.15 -30.95
N ASN A 208 -31.68 -3.52 -29.78
CA ASN A 208 -30.50 -2.82 -29.27
C ASN A 208 -29.35 -3.78 -28.93
N VAL A 209 -29.65 -4.92 -28.31
CA VAL A 209 -28.66 -5.93 -27.93
C VAL A 209 -28.08 -6.62 -29.16
N GLU A 210 -28.91 -6.99 -30.13
CA GLU A 210 -28.44 -7.59 -31.39
C GLU A 210 -27.55 -6.61 -32.17
N LYS A 211 -27.96 -5.34 -32.27
CA LYS A 211 -27.13 -4.29 -32.89
C LYS A 211 -25.79 -4.10 -32.17
N TRP A 212 -25.79 -4.11 -30.85
CA TRP A 212 -24.56 -4.01 -30.06
C TRP A 212 -23.66 -5.24 -30.27
N ALA A 213 -24.22 -6.45 -30.27
CA ALA A 213 -23.48 -7.70 -30.44
C ALA A 213 -22.79 -7.78 -31.81
N VAL A 214 -23.49 -7.37 -32.89
CA VAL A 214 -22.93 -7.24 -34.23
C VAL A 214 -21.72 -6.29 -34.24
N ALA A 215 -21.81 -5.15 -33.56
CA ALA A 215 -20.70 -4.19 -33.46
C ALA A 215 -19.50 -4.72 -32.66
N GLN A 216 -19.71 -5.73 -31.80
CA GLN A 216 -18.63 -6.41 -31.06
C GLN A 216 -18.09 -7.67 -31.78
N GLY A 217 -18.63 -8.02 -32.96
CA GLY A 217 -18.26 -9.25 -33.68
C GLY A 217 -18.77 -10.54 -33.03
N ILE A 218 -19.82 -10.46 -32.20
CA ILE A 218 -20.45 -11.63 -31.56
C ILE A 218 -21.57 -12.12 -32.50
N ALA A 219 -21.39 -13.30 -33.08
CA ALA A 219 -22.39 -13.91 -33.95
C ALA A 219 -23.47 -14.64 -33.13
N GLY A 220 -24.74 -14.43 -33.47
CA GLY A 220 -25.86 -15.17 -32.89
C GLY A 220 -27.16 -14.38 -32.94
N SER A 221 -28.23 -14.96 -32.37
CA SER A 221 -29.56 -14.35 -32.28
C SER A 221 -30.00 -14.30 -30.82
N ALA A 222 -30.80 -13.30 -30.45
CA ALA A 222 -31.37 -13.23 -29.11
C ALA A 222 -32.29 -14.42 -28.74
N ALA A 223 -32.75 -15.18 -29.74
CA ALA A 223 -33.49 -16.44 -29.54
C ALA A 223 -32.58 -17.62 -29.15
N ASP A 224 -31.27 -17.52 -29.36
CA ASP A 224 -30.29 -18.54 -28.99
C ASP A 224 -29.75 -18.29 -27.58
N ARG A 225 -29.83 -19.32 -26.74
CA ARG A 225 -29.37 -19.24 -25.35
C ARG A 225 -27.86 -19.10 -25.25
N GLU A 226 -27.07 -19.70 -26.15
CA GLU A 226 -25.60 -19.60 -26.14
C GLU A 226 -25.14 -18.17 -26.46
N PHE A 227 -25.84 -17.50 -27.38
CA PHE A 227 -25.65 -16.08 -27.66
C PHE A 227 -25.96 -15.22 -26.43
N VAL A 228 -27.08 -15.47 -25.76
CA VAL A 228 -27.45 -14.72 -24.54
C VAL A 228 -26.49 -14.98 -23.38
N GLU A 229 -25.99 -16.20 -23.23
CA GLU A 229 -24.98 -16.54 -22.22
C GLU A 229 -23.68 -15.77 -22.45
N SER A 230 -23.23 -15.67 -23.70
CA SER A 230 -22.02 -14.93 -24.07
C SER A 230 -22.10 -13.45 -23.70
N ILE A 231 -23.27 -12.84 -23.91
CA ILE A 231 -23.54 -11.44 -23.51
C ILE A 231 -23.63 -11.31 -21.99
N THR A 232 -24.32 -12.25 -21.34
CA THR A 232 -24.46 -12.30 -19.88
C THR A 232 -23.11 -12.36 -19.18
N ARG A 233 -22.19 -13.18 -19.69
CA ARG A 233 -20.83 -13.30 -19.18
C ARG A 233 -20.10 -11.95 -19.19
N GLN A 234 -20.25 -11.16 -20.25
CA GLN A 234 -19.67 -9.81 -20.34
C GLN A 234 -20.29 -8.84 -19.32
N ILE A 235 -21.61 -8.92 -19.11
CA ILE A 235 -22.32 -8.11 -18.10
C ILE A 235 -21.78 -8.41 -16.71
N ILE A 236 -21.66 -9.70 -16.35
CA ILE A 236 -21.19 -10.13 -15.04
C ILE A 236 -19.74 -9.72 -14.82
N TYR A 237 -18.84 -9.97 -15.78
CA TYR A 237 -17.43 -9.59 -15.63
C TYR A 237 -17.24 -8.08 -15.46
N ARG A 238 -17.99 -7.26 -16.19
CA ARG A 238 -17.93 -5.80 -16.04
C ARG A 238 -18.43 -5.35 -14.67
N LEU A 239 -19.52 -5.93 -14.18
CA LEU A 239 -20.06 -5.61 -12.85
C LEU A 239 -19.08 -6.00 -11.74
N LEU A 240 -18.62 -7.24 -11.74
CA LEU A 240 -17.66 -7.74 -10.75
C LEU A 240 -16.33 -6.97 -10.84
N GLY A 241 -15.86 -6.65 -12.04
CA GLY A 241 -14.68 -5.81 -12.25
C GLY A 241 -14.83 -4.45 -11.58
N LYS A 242 -15.95 -3.75 -11.77
CA LYS A 242 -16.22 -2.46 -11.10
C LYS A 242 -16.25 -2.60 -9.57
N VAL A 243 -16.93 -3.61 -9.04
CA VAL A 243 -16.99 -3.90 -7.59
C VAL A 243 -15.59 -4.10 -7.02
N LEU A 244 -14.76 -4.91 -7.67
CA LEU A 244 -13.41 -5.24 -7.22
C LEU A 244 -12.45 -4.04 -7.28
N PHE A 245 -12.48 -3.31 -8.39
CA PHE A 245 -11.69 -2.07 -8.51
C PHE A 245 -12.13 -1.04 -7.48
N TYR A 246 -13.42 -0.91 -7.20
CA TYR A 246 -13.93 0.02 -6.20
C TYR A 246 -13.39 -0.32 -4.81
N GLN A 247 -13.52 -1.58 -4.38
CA GLN A 247 -13.02 -2.03 -3.08
C GLN A 247 -11.49 -1.90 -2.97
N SER A 248 -10.77 -2.10 -4.07
CA SER A 248 -9.32 -1.89 -4.11
C SER A 248 -8.97 -0.40 -4.00
N LEU A 249 -9.67 0.46 -4.72
CA LEU A 249 -9.46 1.91 -4.71
C LEU A 249 -9.73 2.52 -3.33
N ARG A 250 -10.75 2.05 -2.62
CA ARG A 250 -11.05 2.47 -1.24
C ARG A 250 -9.88 2.30 -0.27
N ARG A 251 -8.95 1.37 -0.55
CA ARG A 251 -7.74 1.18 0.27
C ARG A 251 -6.82 2.39 0.19
N ALA A 252 -6.72 3.02 -0.98
CA ALA A 252 -5.91 4.21 -1.24
C ALA A 252 -6.69 5.52 -1.02
N ALA A 253 -7.99 5.54 -1.34
CA ALA A 253 -8.89 6.68 -1.22
C ALA A 253 -9.98 6.41 -0.18
N ARG A 254 -9.63 6.56 1.11
CA ARG A 254 -10.49 6.22 2.27
C ARG A 254 -11.78 7.05 2.37
N GLN A 255 -11.87 8.17 1.65
CA GLN A 255 -13.04 9.04 1.57
C GLN A 255 -14.22 8.43 0.79
N LEU A 256 -13.97 7.36 0.02
CA LEU A 256 -15.02 6.68 -0.75
C LEU A 256 -15.95 5.85 0.16
N PRO A 257 -17.28 5.92 -0.05
CA PRO A 257 -18.24 5.25 0.81
C PRO A 257 -18.09 3.72 0.78
N PRO A 258 -18.36 3.01 1.88
CA PRO A 258 -18.37 1.55 1.89
C PRO A 258 -19.40 1.00 0.91
N LEU A 259 -18.96 0.02 0.11
CA LEU A 259 -19.85 -0.75 -0.75
C LEU A 259 -20.51 -1.83 0.10
N ASN A 260 -21.62 -1.48 0.74
CA ASN A 260 -22.42 -2.40 1.52
C ASN A 260 -23.78 -2.59 0.84
N VAL A 261 -24.09 -3.84 0.50
CA VAL A 261 -25.36 -4.25 -0.10
C VAL A 261 -26.14 -5.20 0.82
N ASP A 262 -25.72 -5.31 2.08
CA ASP A 262 -26.42 -6.10 3.09
C ASP A 262 -27.69 -5.36 3.54
N GLY A 263 -28.81 -6.09 3.60
CA GLY A 263 -30.08 -5.57 4.10
C GLY A 263 -30.78 -4.53 3.22
N ILE A 264 -30.34 -4.33 1.98
CA ILE A 264 -31.07 -3.49 1.00
C ILE A 264 -31.99 -4.35 0.14
N GLU A 265 -33.12 -3.78 -0.29
CA GLU A 265 -34.03 -4.46 -1.21
C GLU A 265 -33.33 -4.81 -2.53
N ASN A 266 -33.71 -5.94 -3.14
CA ASN A 266 -33.09 -6.40 -4.39
C ASN A 266 -33.13 -5.34 -5.51
N SER A 267 -34.18 -4.51 -5.55
CA SER A 267 -34.33 -3.36 -6.45
C SER A 267 -33.30 -2.25 -6.22
N GLU A 268 -32.80 -2.10 -4.99
CA GLU A 268 -31.89 -1.03 -4.55
C GLU A 268 -30.41 -1.41 -4.67
N VAL A 269 -30.11 -2.68 -4.95
CA VAL A 269 -28.72 -3.18 -5.11
C VAL A 269 -28.00 -2.43 -6.23
N LEU A 270 -28.55 -2.42 -7.44
CA LEU A 270 -27.93 -1.73 -8.58
C LEU A 270 -27.85 -0.19 -8.38
N PRO A 271 -28.91 0.52 -7.95
CA PRO A 271 -28.83 1.93 -7.59
C PRO A 271 -27.73 2.26 -6.57
N THR A 272 -27.54 1.41 -5.57
CA THR A 272 -26.52 1.59 -4.53
C THR A 272 -25.11 1.42 -5.09
N LEU A 273 -24.89 0.39 -5.90
CA LEU A 273 -23.61 0.20 -6.61
C LEU A 273 -23.29 1.39 -7.53
N ASN A 274 -24.28 1.89 -8.29
CA ASN A 274 -24.09 3.01 -9.20
C ASN A 274 -23.74 4.32 -8.48
N ARG A 275 -24.38 4.62 -7.34
CA ARG A 275 -24.00 5.78 -6.51
C ARG A 275 -22.56 5.69 -6.01
N ALA A 276 -22.13 4.51 -5.58
CA ALA A 276 -20.75 4.29 -5.15
C ALA A 276 -19.76 4.49 -6.32
N PHE A 277 -20.05 3.92 -7.49
CA PHE A 277 -19.21 4.09 -8.69
C PHE A 277 -19.14 5.55 -9.15
N ALA A 278 -20.21 6.33 -8.97
CA ALA A 278 -20.21 7.77 -9.26
C ALA A 278 -19.26 8.57 -8.35
N GLU A 279 -19.11 8.18 -7.07
CA GLU A 279 -18.10 8.79 -6.19
C GLU A 279 -16.68 8.42 -6.61
N ALA A 280 -16.45 7.18 -7.07
CA ALA A 280 -15.14 6.77 -7.59
C ALA A 280 -14.74 7.51 -8.88
N LEU A 281 -15.71 7.89 -9.72
CA LEU A 281 -15.46 8.69 -10.92
C LEU A 281 -14.79 10.04 -10.63
N LYS A 282 -15.07 10.64 -9.47
CA LYS A 282 -14.50 11.94 -9.08
C LYS A 282 -13.00 11.88 -8.76
N ILE A 283 -12.40 10.69 -8.69
CA ILE A 283 -11.00 10.44 -8.28
C ILE A 283 -10.14 10.01 -9.48
N ASP A 284 -10.54 10.37 -10.70
CA ASP A 284 -9.78 10.13 -11.94
C ASP A 284 -9.61 8.64 -12.34
N TYR A 285 -10.65 7.83 -12.12
CA TYR A 285 -10.74 6.43 -12.55
C TYR A 285 -11.81 6.22 -13.64
N HIS A 286 -11.89 7.17 -14.57
CA HIS A 286 -12.88 7.18 -15.67
C HIS A 286 -12.85 5.88 -16.49
N ALA A 287 -11.68 5.28 -16.71
CA ALA A 287 -11.54 4.08 -17.53
C ALA A 287 -12.32 2.85 -17.01
N VAL A 288 -12.57 2.78 -15.69
CA VAL A 288 -13.22 1.63 -15.04
C VAL A 288 -14.70 1.92 -14.74
N PHE A 289 -14.99 3.11 -14.23
CA PHE A 289 -16.33 3.42 -13.71
C PHE A 289 -17.22 4.16 -14.69
N ALA A 290 -16.65 4.83 -15.70
CA ALA A 290 -17.45 5.67 -16.59
C ALA A 290 -18.29 4.77 -17.50
N GLU A 291 -19.58 5.06 -17.59
CA GLU A 291 -20.47 4.41 -18.54
C GLU A 291 -20.15 4.84 -19.98
N ARG A 292 -19.62 6.06 -20.13
CA ARG A 292 -19.11 6.62 -21.38
C ARG A 292 -17.81 7.36 -21.07
N GLN A 293 -16.74 6.98 -21.74
CA GLN A 293 -15.52 7.78 -21.72
C GLN A 293 -15.72 8.96 -22.65
N LEU A 294 -15.47 10.18 -22.14
CA LEU A 294 -15.58 11.40 -22.92
C LEU A 294 -14.18 11.94 -23.19
N TYR A 295 -14.00 12.68 -24.29
CA TYR A 295 -12.77 13.45 -24.47
C TYR A 295 -12.72 14.58 -23.44
N THR A 296 -11.61 14.68 -22.73
CA THR A 296 -11.39 15.68 -21.67
C THR A 296 -10.91 17.02 -22.22
N ASP A 297 -10.31 17.01 -23.42
CA ASP A 297 -9.68 18.13 -24.09
C ASP A 297 -9.75 17.99 -25.63
N GLY A 298 -9.38 19.05 -26.35
CA GLY A 298 -9.36 19.09 -27.82
C GLY A 298 -10.72 19.37 -28.47
N ASN A 299 -10.77 19.27 -29.81
CA ASN A 299 -11.98 19.59 -30.60
C ASN A 299 -13.15 18.63 -30.33
N ASP A 300 -12.87 17.44 -29.81
CA ASP A 300 -13.87 16.42 -29.49
C ASP A 300 -14.33 16.49 -28.02
N GLN A 301 -13.93 17.51 -27.24
CA GLN A 301 -14.23 17.63 -25.82
C GLN A 301 -15.72 17.45 -25.50
N GLY A 302 -16.01 16.58 -24.53
CA GLY A 302 -17.38 16.25 -24.12
C GLY A 302 -18.09 15.23 -25.01
N LEU A 303 -17.55 14.88 -26.19
CA LEU A 303 -18.06 13.77 -26.99
C LEU A 303 -17.66 12.43 -26.36
N PRO A 304 -18.52 11.41 -26.40
CA PRO A 304 -18.12 10.04 -26.11
C PRO A 304 -16.99 9.57 -27.03
N TRP A 305 -16.04 8.81 -26.51
CA TRP A 305 -14.92 8.23 -27.27
C TRP A 305 -15.38 7.56 -28.56
N PRO A 306 -16.43 6.70 -28.58
CA PRO A 306 -16.92 6.09 -29.81
C PRO A 306 -17.51 7.07 -30.83
N GLU A 307 -17.93 8.26 -30.39
CA GLU A 307 -18.48 9.31 -31.24
C GLU A 307 -17.41 10.29 -31.73
N GLY A 308 -16.25 10.33 -31.05
CA GLY A 308 -15.10 11.10 -31.49
C GLY A 308 -14.66 10.68 -32.88
N THR A 309 -14.28 11.68 -33.67
CA THR A 309 -13.89 11.52 -35.07
C THR A 309 -12.84 10.42 -35.26
N TRP A 310 -11.94 10.27 -34.29
CA TRP A 310 -10.82 9.32 -34.33
C TRP A 310 -11.22 7.86 -34.13
N VAL A 311 -12.28 7.58 -33.38
CA VAL A 311 -12.75 6.20 -33.10
C VAL A 311 -13.89 5.84 -34.04
N LYS A 312 -14.84 6.76 -34.26
CA LYS A 312 -16.05 6.56 -35.06
C LYS A 312 -15.75 6.19 -36.52
N ASN A 313 -14.70 6.79 -37.08
CA ASN A 313 -14.38 6.64 -38.50
C ASN A 313 -13.44 5.45 -38.80
N ARG A 314 -13.03 4.70 -37.77
CA ARG A 314 -12.17 3.52 -37.93
C ARG A 314 -12.98 2.31 -38.40
N GLN A 315 -12.48 1.59 -39.40
CA GLN A 315 -13.14 0.43 -40.01
C GLN A 315 -12.21 -0.79 -40.00
N PRO A 316 -12.67 -1.98 -39.55
CA PRO A 316 -14.04 -2.34 -39.15
C PRO A 316 -14.43 -1.94 -37.71
N GLY A 317 -13.53 -1.35 -36.93
CA GLY A 317 -13.83 -0.93 -35.56
C GLY A 317 -12.70 -0.14 -34.92
N TRP A 318 -12.87 0.29 -33.67
CA TRP A 318 -11.92 1.16 -32.95
C TRP A 318 -10.48 0.64 -32.89
N TYR A 319 -10.31 -0.69 -32.92
CA TYR A 319 -9.01 -1.39 -32.93
C TYR A 319 -8.32 -1.38 -34.29
N SER A 320 -9.04 -1.05 -35.36
CA SER A 320 -8.46 -0.95 -36.70
C SER A 320 -7.50 0.22 -36.79
N LEU A 321 -6.40 0.01 -37.51
CA LEU A 321 -5.48 1.08 -37.86
C LEU A 321 -6.10 1.80 -39.06
N PRO A 322 -6.52 3.07 -38.93
CA PRO A 322 -7.10 3.80 -40.05
C PRO A 322 -6.04 4.00 -41.11
N GLU A 323 -6.44 4.03 -42.37
CA GLU A 323 -5.51 4.19 -43.50
C GLU A 323 -4.69 5.48 -43.38
N SER A 324 -5.27 6.55 -42.81
CA SER A 324 -4.58 7.83 -42.55
C SER A 324 -3.40 7.73 -41.57
N GLU A 325 -3.42 6.75 -40.66
CA GLU A 325 -2.38 6.54 -39.64
C GLU A 325 -1.52 5.31 -39.94
N THR A 326 -1.93 4.50 -40.90
CA THR A 326 -1.24 3.30 -41.30
C THR A 326 -0.17 3.66 -42.31
N ASN A 327 1.06 3.80 -41.82
CA ASN A 327 2.20 4.15 -42.66
C ASN A 327 3.05 2.91 -42.94
N PRO A 328 2.83 2.22 -44.09
CA PRO A 328 3.61 1.04 -44.43
C PRO A 328 5.05 1.45 -44.76
N SER A 329 6.00 0.87 -44.06
CA SER A 329 7.43 1.16 -44.21
C SER A 329 8.26 -0.12 -44.30
N GLN A 330 9.51 0.03 -44.70
CA GLN A 330 10.52 -1.02 -44.70
C GLN A 330 11.51 -0.86 -43.55
N ILE A 331 11.52 0.30 -42.88
CA ILE A 331 12.51 0.66 -41.86
C ILE A 331 11.78 0.92 -40.55
N PHE A 332 12.21 0.22 -39.50
CA PHE A 332 11.60 0.28 -38.18
C PHE A 332 12.65 0.60 -37.13
N PHE A 333 12.62 1.83 -36.64
CA PHE A 333 13.45 2.30 -35.53
C PHE A 333 12.91 1.75 -34.22
N SER A 334 13.80 1.30 -33.35
CA SER A 334 13.44 0.66 -32.09
C SER A 334 13.27 1.73 -31.03
N LYS A 335 12.09 1.80 -30.39
CA LYS A 335 11.83 2.81 -29.36
C LYS A 335 12.72 2.62 -28.13
N ALA A 336 13.02 1.37 -27.77
CA ALA A 336 13.85 1.04 -26.63
C ALA A 336 15.01 0.13 -27.02
N GLN A 337 16.16 0.34 -26.36
CA GLN A 337 17.41 -0.35 -26.61
C GLN A 337 17.98 -0.85 -25.28
N ASP A 338 18.30 -2.14 -25.22
CA ASP A 338 19.05 -2.75 -24.12
C ASP A 338 20.47 -3.09 -24.61
N ASP A 339 21.00 -4.28 -24.34
CA ASP A 339 22.34 -4.70 -24.75
C ASP A 339 22.44 -5.12 -26.23
N ALA A 340 21.31 -5.45 -26.87
CA ALA A 340 21.22 -5.74 -28.29
C ALA A 340 20.82 -4.49 -29.08
N HIS A 341 21.72 -3.99 -29.93
CA HIS A 341 21.45 -2.86 -30.81
C HIS A 341 21.04 -3.33 -32.20
N PHE A 342 19.76 -3.11 -32.54
CA PHE A 342 19.27 -3.34 -33.89
C PHE A 342 17.99 -2.56 -34.21
N HIS A 343 17.89 -2.17 -35.48
CA HIS A 343 16.71 -1.58 -36.08
C HIS A 343 16.19 -2.51 -37.17
N ARG A 344 14.88 -2.78 -37.18
CA ARG A 344 14.33 -3.81 -38.07
C ARG A 344 14.21 -3.28 -39.50
N PHE A 345 14.46 -4.18 -40.45
CA PHE A 345 14.32 -3.95 -41.87
C PHE A 345 13.45 -5.04 -42.49
N SER A 346 12.55 -4.66 -43.38
CA SER A 346 11.74 -5.60 -44.16
C SER A 346 11.92 -5.37 -45.66
N ARG A 347 12.04 -6.46 -46.42
CA ARG A 347 12.10 -6.43 -47.89
C ARG A 347 10.78 -5.97 -48.52
N THR A 348 9.68 -6.14 -47.80
CA THR A 348 8.35 -5.65 -48.18
C THR A 348 7.91 -4.56 -47.19
N LYS A 349 6.98 -3.70 -47.60
CA LYS A 349 6.44 -2.71 -46.68
C LYS A 349 5.51 -3.37 -45.68
N LEU A 350 5.73 -3.11 -44.40
CA LEU A 350 4.92 -3.60 -43.28
C LEU A 350 4.49 -2.43 -42.40
N ILE A 351 3.51 -2.67 -41.54
CA ILE A 351 3.00 -1.70 -40.58
C ILE A 351 3.78 -1.87 -39.26
N PRO A 352 4.32 -0.80 -38.65
CA PRO A 352 5.02 -0.88 -37.37
C PRO A 352 4.05 -1.19 -36.21
N ASP A 353 4.52 -1.92 -35.20
CA ASP A 353 3.85 -1.98 -33.89
C ASP A 353 4.21 -0.75 -33.03
N GLN A 354 3.54 -0.53 -31.89
CA GLN A 354 3.75 0.68 -31.07
C GLN A 354 5.17 0.84 -30.49
N ARG A 355 5.96 -0.24 -30.45
CA ARG A 355 7.35 -0.23 -29.97
C ARG A 355 8.33 0.17 -31.08
N LEU A 356 7.84 0.39 -32.30
CA LEU A 356 8.63 0.75 -33.46
C LEU A 356 8.16 2.08 -34.05
N TYR A 357 9.11 2.92 -34.42
CA TYR A 357 8.83 4.06 -35.29
C TYR A 357 9.15 3.70 -36.73
N TYR A 358 8.27 4.02 -37.66
CA TYR A 358 8.57 3.87 -39.07
C TYR A 358 9.41 5.04 -39.57
N LEU A 359 10.30 4.78 -40.52
CA LEU A 359 11.05 5.82 -41.23
C LEU A 359 10.76 5.74 -42.73
N ALA A 360 10.58 6.89 -43.38
CA ALA A 360 10.49 7.00 -44.83
C ALA A 360 11.80 7.60 -45.37
N PRO A 361 12.54 6.89 -46.25
CA PRO A 361 13.72 7.47 -46.88
C PRO A 361 13.36 8.72 -47.69
N VAL A 362 14.21 9.74 -47.63
CA VAL A 362 14.13 10.87 -48.56
C VAL A 362 14.34 10.40 -50.00
N LYS A 363 13.78 11.15 -50.96
CA LYS A 363 13.87 10.84 -52.40
C LYS A 363 15.34 10.63 -52.82
N GLY A 364 15.61 9.53 -53.51
CA GLY A 364 16.95 9.17 -53.99
C GLY A 364 17.79 8.30 -53.04
N THR A 365 17.27 7.98 -51.85
CA THR A 365 17.92 7.07 -50.89
C THR A 365 17.13 5.77 -50.77
N SER A 366 17.79 4.62 -50.83
CA SER A 366 17.11 3.33 -50.68
C SER A 366 16.87 2.99 -49.21
N ALA A 367 15.76 2.29 -48.92
CA ALA A 367 15.43 1.88 -47.56
C ALA A 367 16.51 0.96 -46.95
N ALA A 368 17.05 0.05 -47.75
CA ALA A 368 18.13 -0.85 -47.34
C ALA A 368 19.40 -0.08 -46.92
N LEU A 369 19.74 1.02 -47.60
CA LEU A 369 20.89 1.84 -47.21
C LEU A 369 20.67 2.50 -45.85
N VAL A 370 19.50 3.12 -45.64
CA VAL A 370 19.18 3.75 -44.35
C VAL A 370 19.19 2.71 -43.22
N SER A 371 18.56 1.55 -43.43
CA SER A 371 18.59 0.45 -42.46
C SER A 371 20.00 -0.05 -42.16
N ALA A 372 20.86 -0.17 -43.17
CA ALA A 372 22.25 -0.56 -43.00
C ALA A 372 23.02 0.44 -42.13
N LEU A 373 22.80 1.74 -42.35
CA LEU A 373 23.42 2.80 -41.55
C LEU A 373 22.93 2.76 -40.10
N LEU A 374 21.62 2.66 -39.89
CA LEU A 374 21.03 2.57 -38.55
C LEU A 374 21.57 1.38 -37.76
N ASN A 375 21.86 0.26 -38.43
CA ASN A 375 22.44 -0.94 -37.82
C ASN A 375 23.98 -0.94 -37.79
N SER A 376 24.66 0.16 -38.13
CA SER A 376 26.11 0.26 -37.94
C SER A 376 26.46 0.52 -36.48
N SER A 377 27.64 0.10 -36.03
CA SER A 377 28.14 0.41 -34.69
C SER A 377 28.37 1.92 -34.47
N VAL A 378 28.50 2.70 -35.55
CA VAL A 378 28.52 4.17 -35.47
C VAL A 378 27.17 4.70 -34.96
N CYS A 379 26.07 4.22 -35.52
CA CYS A 379 24.72 4.59 -35.07
C CYS A 379 24.38 3.97 -33.71
N ALA A 380 24.90 2.78 -33.39
CA ALA A 380 24.79 2.22 -32.06
C ALA A 380 25.46 3.11 -31.01
N LEU A 381 26.68 3.57 -31.29
CA LEU A 381 27.38 4.54 -30.44
C LEU A 381 26.61 5.86 -30.32
N ALA A 382 26.07 6.38 -31.41
CA ALA A 382 25.23 7.59 -31.37
C ALA A 382 23.96 7.39 -30.52
N THR A 383 23.37 6.20 -30.55
CA THR A 383 22.21 5.85 -29.73
C THR A 383 22.55 5.88 -28.23
N GLU A 384 23.71 5.35 -27.84
CA GLU A 384 24.20 5.43 -26.45
C GLU A 384 24.40 6.85 -25.96
N LEU A 385 24.87 7.74 -26.84
CA LEU A 385 25.14 9.14 -26.51
C LEU A 385 23.86 10.00 -26.45
N ALA A 386 22.87 9.68 -27.28
CA ALA A 386 21.63 10.46 -27.39
C ALA A 386 20.49 9.94 -26.47
N GLY A 387 20.49 8.66 -26.14
CA GLY A 387 19.38 8.01 -25.44
C GLY A 387 19.28 8.39 -23.97
N PRO A 388 18.12 8.88 -23.49
CA PRO A 388 17.90 9.02 -22.06
C PRO A 388 17.68 7.64 -21.40
N VAL A 389 18.29 7.45 -20.22
CA VAL A 389 18.05 6.29 -19.36
C VAL A 389 16.76 6.51 -18.57
N THR A 390 15.62 6.09 -19.12
CA THR A 390 14.30 6.33 -18.53
C THR A 390 13.87 5.24 -17.55
N MET A 391 14.39 4.02 -17.72
CA MET A 391 14.00 2.85 -16.93
C MET A 391 15.06 2.48 -15.89
N GLY A 392 14.60 2.00 -14.72
CA GLY A 392 15.46 1.69 -13.56
C GLY A 392 16.53 0.62 -13.80
N ASP A 393 16.38 -0.18 -14.85
CA ASP A 393 17.25 -1.31 -15.18
C ASP A 393 18.29 -0.99 -16.27
N GLY A 394 18.38 0.27 -16.72
CA GLY A 394 19.42 0.69 -17.67
C GLY A 394 19.03 0.55 -19.14
N VAL A 395 17.74 0.48 -19.47
CA VAL A 395 17.23 0.53 -20.85
C VAL A 395 17.19 1.98 -21.33
N LEU A 396 17.63 2.23 -22.57
CA LEU A 396 17.47 3.51 -23.25
C LEU A 396 16.11 3.58 -23.94
N GLU A 397 15.47 4.74 -23.89
CA GLU A 397 14.24 4.99 -24.64
C GLU A 397 14.39 6.26 -25.47
N LEU A 398 14.53 6.11 -26.79
CA LEU A 398 14.62 7.25 -27.71
C LEU A 398 13.23 7.50 -28.29
N ARG A 399 12.67 8.68 -28.04
CA ARG A 399 11.43 9.14 -28.67
C ARG A 399 11.73 9.70 -30.07
N VAL A 400 10.67 10.02 -30.82
CA VAL A 400 10.80 10.57 -32.17
C VAL A 400 11.57 11.90 -32.13
N GLU A 401 11.29 12.73 -31.14
CA GLU A 401 11.92 14.03 -30.93
C GLU A 401 13.40 13.85 -30.60
N ASP A 402 13.73 12.92 -29.69
CA ASP A 402 15.12 12.62 -29.32
C ASP A 402 15.92 12.13 -30.53
N ALA A 403 15.33 11.22 -31.31
CA ALA A 403 15.97 10.67 -32.50
C ALA A 403 16.18 11.73 -33.58
N ARG A 404 15.22 12.66 -33.75
CA ARG A 404 15.29 13.75 -34.72
C ARG A 404 16.39 14.75 -34.36
N ASP A 405 16.50 15.12 -33.09
CA ASP A 405 17.31 16.26 -32.68
C ASP A 405 18.74 15.85 -32.29
N TYR A 406 18.94 14.62 -31.81
CA TYR A 406 20.24 14.19 -31.25
C TYR A 406 20.89 13.00 -31.95
N MET A 407 20.13 12.21 -32.73
CA MET A 407 20.71 10.99 -33.32
C MET A 407 21.56 11.31 -34.55
N LEU A 408 22.83 10.89 -34.51
CA LEU A 408 23.78 11.09 -35.59
C LEU A 408 23.82 9.87 -36.52
N VAL A 409 23.37 10.08 -37.76
CA VAL A 409 23.46 9.09 -38.84
C VAL A 409 24.51 9.53 -39.86
N PRO A 410 25.43 8.65 -40.29
CA PRO A 410 26.32 8.92 -41.42
C PRO A 410 25.58 9.44 -42.66
N ASP A 411 25.91 10.65 -43.12
CA ASP A 411 25.29 11.20 -44.33
C ASP A 411 25.99 10.68 -45.58
N LEU A 412 25.34 9.73 -46.26
CA LEU A 412 25.84 9.14 -47.51
C LEU A 412 25.06 9.59 -48.74
N ARG A 413 24.29 10.69 -48.68
CA ARG A 413 23.48 11.14 -49.83
C ARG A 413 24.35 11.44 -51.05
N SER A 414 25.51 12.07 -50.85
CA SER A 414 26.50 12.39 -51.90
C SER A 414 27.52 11.28 -52.17
N ALA A 415 27.50 10.18 -51.43
CA ALA A 415 28.49 9.10 -51.60
C ALA A 415 28.33 8.37 -52.94
N ALA A 416 29.46 7.88 -53.47
CA ALA A 416 29.51 7.12 -54.72
C ALA A 416 28.62 5.86 -54.66
N SER A 417 27.99 5.52 -55.79
CA SER A 417 27.08 4.37 -55.88
C SER A 417 27.75 3.04 -55.48
N ALA A 418 29.05 2.88 -55.75
CA ALA A 418 29.81 1.71 -55.35
C ALA A 418 29.93 1.57 -53.82
N ALA A 419 30.14 2.67 -53.10
CA ALA A 419 30.20 2.67 -51.63
C ALA A 419 28.83 2.32 -51.01
N LYS A 420 27.76 2.94 -51.53
CA LYS A 420 26.37 2.63 -51.12
C LYS A 420 26.06 1.14 -51.32
N LYS A 421 26.43 0.58 -52.47
CA LYS A 421 26.24 -0.84 -52.78
C LYS A 421 27.01 -1.75 -51.82
N ALA A 422 28.28 -1.46 -51.55
CA ALA A 422 29.10 -2.25 -50.63
C ALA A 422 28.50 -2.31 -49.21
N ILE A 423 27.93 -1.21 -48.72
CA ILE A 423 27.24 -1.15 -47.42
C ILE A 423 25.98 -2.02 -47.41
N ILE A 424 25.15 -1.91 -48.45
CA ILE A 424 23.93 -2.72 -48.58
C ILE A 424 24.25 -4.21 -48.64
N ASP A 425 25.27 -4.59 -49.43
CA ASP A 425 25.66 -5.99 -49.60
C ASP A 425 26.19 -6.56 -48.26
N ALA A 426 26.97 -5.78 -47.50
CA ALA A 426 27.45 -6.18 -46.17
C ALA A 426 26.30 -6.29 -45.14
N PHE A 427 25.35 -5.35 -45.14
CA PHE A 427 24.16 -5.41 -44.29
C PHE A 427 23.28 -6.63 -44.62
N GLY A 428 23.23 -7.04 -45.89
CA GLY A 428 22.56 -8.26 -46.31
C GLY A 428 23.06 -9.51 -45.56
N LYS A 429 24.37 -9.58 -45.27
CA LYS A 429 24.97 -10.67 -44.49
C LYS A 429 24.60 -10.64 -43.02
N VAL A 430 24.54 -9.46 -42.42
CA VAL A 430 24.05 -9.29 -41.05
C VAL A 430 22.60 -9.76 -40.91
N CYS A 431 21.76 -9.51 -41.92
CA CYS A 431 20.36 -9.94 -41.94
C CYS A 431 20.16 -11.48 -42.06
N GLU A 432 21.22 -12.27 -42.35
CA GLU A 432 21.12 -13.73 -42.51
C GLU A 432 21.13 -14.48 -41.16
N ARG A 433 21.28 -13.78 -40.03
CA ARG A 433 21.34 -14.37 -38.68
C ARG A 433 20.60 -13.52 -37.64
N GLU A 434 20.38 -14.11 -36.47
CA GLU A 434 19.92 -13.37 -35.30
C GLU A 434 21.00 -12.42 -34.78
N ILE A 435 20.56 -11.28 -34.23
CA ILE A 435 21.44 -10.25 -33.65
C ILE A 435 21.57 -10.49 -32.16
N GLY A 436 22.80 -10.62 -31.68
CA GLY A 436 23.10 -10.79 -30.25
C GLY A 436 23.34 -9.47 -29.52
N ASP A 437 23.88 -9.58 -28.31
CA ASP A 437 24.36 -8.44 -27.55
C ASP A 437 25.54 -7.75 -28.27
N VAL A 438 25.72 -6.46 -28.00
CA VAL A 438 26.79 -5.64 -28.58
C VAL A 438 28.18 -6.24 -28.36
N PHE A 439 28.45 -6.89 -27.23
CA PHE A 439 29.76 -7.46 -26.90
C PHE A 439 30.13 -8.65 -27.78
N GLY A 440 29.12 -9.43 -28.19
CA GLY A 440 29.24 -10.49 -29.18
C GLY A 440 29.29 -9.94 -30.61
N GLU A 441 28.41 -8.98 -30.92
CA GLU A 441 28.26 -8.43 -32.28
C GLU A 441 29.55 -7.81 -32.83
N VAL A 442 30.28 -7.04 -32.03
CA VAL A 442 31.53 -6.39 -32.47
C VAL A 442 32.64 -7.38 -32.88
N LYS A 443 32.51 -8.66 -32.51
CA LYS A 443 33.44 -9.74 -32.86
C LYS A 443 33.05 -10.45 -34.15
N GLN A 444 31.83 -10.23 -34.65
CA GLN A 444 31.32 -10.91 -35.83
C GLN A 444 31.91 -10.31 -37.11
N LYS A 445 32.33 -11.17 -38.04
CA LYS A 445 33.02 -10.76 -39.27
C LYS A 445 32.11 -9.96 -40.21
N ASP A 446 30.84 -10.31 -40.25
CA ASP A 446 29.82 -9.61 -41.07
C ASP A 446 29.55 -8.19 -40.54
N ARG A 447 29.47 -8.03 -39.22
CA ARG A 447 29.36 -6.74 -38.53
C ARG A 447 30.58 -5.87 -38.84
N GLN A 448 31.78 -6.41 -38.65
CA GLN A 448 33.04 -5.74 -38.98
C GLN A 448 33.10 -5.31 -40.45
N ALA A 449 32.59 -6.12 -41.37
CA ALA A 449 32.52 -5.78 -42.79
C ALA A 449 31.56 -4.60 -43.05
N LEU A 450 30.37 -4.60 -42.43
CA LEU A 450 29.41 -3.49 -42.51
C LEU A 450 30.03 -2.19 -41.99
N ASP A 451 30.59 -2.21 -40.78
CA ASP A 451 31.15 -1.02 -40.15
C ASP A 451 32.37 -0.50 -40.90
N THR A 452 33.22 -1.38 -41.42
CA THR A 452 34.35 -1.02 -42.30
C THR A 452 33.86 -0.31 -43.56
N ALA A 453 32.79 -0.80 -44.19
CA ALA A 453 32.23 -0.18 -45.37
C ALA A 453 31.64 1.20 -45.07
N VAL A 454 30.94 1.35 -43.93
CA VAL A 454 30.39 2.63 -43.47
C VAL A 454 31.49 3.64 -43.17
N LEU A 455 32.53 3.26 -42.41
CA LEU A 455 33.66 4.13 -42.08
C LEU A 455 34.38 4.64 -43.32
N ARG A 456 34.68 3.75 -44.28
CA ARG A 456 35.29 4.16 -45.56
C ARG A 456 34.41 5.15 -46.32
N ALA A 457 33.10 4.92 -46.34
CA ALA A 457 32.17 5.77 -47.07
C ALA A 457 32.07 7.19 -46.49
N ILE A 458 32.30 7.37 -45.19
CA ILE A 458 32.40 8.69 -44.53
C ILE A 458 33.82 9.24 -44.47
N GLY A 459 34.79 8.60 -45.15
CA GLY A 459 36.17 9.09 -45.23
C GLY A 459 37.04 8.79 -44.00
N LEU A 460 36.62 7.86 -43.14
CA LEU A 460 37.39 7.42 -41.97
C LEU A 460 38.13 6.11 -42.27
N ASP A 461 39.38 6.01 -41.80
CA ASP A 461 40.17 4.78 -41.91
C ASP A 461 39.70 3.72 -40.90
N PRO A 462 39.14 2.57 -41.34
CA PRO A 462 38.69 1.52 -40.44
C PRO A 462 39.81 0.97 -39.56
N LYS A 463 41.06 0.93 -40.06
CA LYS A 463 42.20 0.44 -39.26
C LYS A 463 42.45 1.30 -38.02
N LYS A 464 42.12 2.59 -38.10
CA LYS A 464 42.28 3.55 -37.01
C LYS A 464 41.06 3.63 -36.11
N TYR A 465 39.85 3.63 -36.68
CA TYR A 465 38.63 4.02 -35.96
C TYR A 465 37.71 2.87 -35.56
N LEU A 466 37.80 1.69 -36.21
CA LEU A 466 36.88 0.59 -35.92
C LEU A 466 37.00 0.10 -34.47
N GLN A 467 38.23 -0.19 -34.02
CA GLN A 467 38.46 -0.69 -32.67
C GLN A 467 38.11 0.35 -31.58
N PRO A 468 38.48 1.64 -31.70
CA PRO A 468 38.01 2.66 -30.75
C PRO A 468 36.50 2.77 -30.65
N ILE A 469 35.77 2.71 -31.78
CA ILE A 469 34.30 2.77 -31.79
C ILE A 469 33.72 1.57 -31.04
N TYR A 470 34.22 0.36 -31.30
CA TYR A 470 33.77 -0.84 -30.60
C TYR A 470 34.05 -0.81 -29.11
N ASN A 471 35.23 -0.33 -28.71
CA ASN A 471 35.61 -0.20 -27.32
C ASN A 471 34.68 0.80 -26.62
N GLY A 472 34.50 1.99 -27.19
CA GLY A 472 33.65 3.04 -26.61
C GLY A 472 32.18 2.61 -26.52
N LEU A 473 31.65 1.97 -27.57
CA LEU A 473 30.29 1.41 -27.57
C LEU A 473 30.12 0.35 -26.46
N CYS A 474 31.04 -0.62 -26.37
CA CYS A 474 30.97 -1.65 -25.34
C CYS A 474 31.13 -1.08 -23.93
N GLU A 475 31.96 -0.05 -23.75
CA GLU A 475 32.17 0.62 -22.48
C GLU A 475 30.88 1.32 -22.02
N LEU A 476 30.27 2.15 -22.87
CA LEU A 476 29.03 2.85 -22.55
C LEU A 476 27.88 1.88 -22.23
N VAL A 477 27.69 0.84 -23.04
CA VAL A 477 26.66 -0.19 -22.79
C VAL A 477 26.90 -0.90 -21.46
N ARG A 478 28.16 -1.26 -21.16
CA ARG A 478 28.52 -1.91 -19.89
C ARG A 478 28.23 -1.00 -18.71
N GLU A 479 28.68 0.25 -18.74
CA GLU A 479 28.46 1.22 -17.67
C GLU A 479 26.97 1.42 -17.42
N ARG A 480 26.17 1.58 -18.47
CA ARG A 480 24.72 1.78 -18.37
C ARG A 480 24.03 0.60 -17.68
N ILE A 481 24.33 -0.63 -18.10
CA ILE A 481 23.73 -1.85 -17.55
C ILE A 481 24.20 -2.09 -16.11
N GLU A 482 25.50 -1.90 -15.83
CA GLU A 482 26.05 -2.03 -14.48
C GLU A 482 25.45 -1.01 -13.52
N LEU A 483 25.29 0.26 -13.94
CA LEU A 483 24.63 1.30 -13.16
C LEU A 483 23.16 0.96 -12.91
N GLY A 484 22.43 0.45 -13.92
CA GLY A 484 21.07 -0.05 -13.75
C GLY A 484 21.00 -1.15 -12.68
N ARG A 485 21.88 -2.14 -12.78
CA ARG A 485 21.99 -3.24 -11.81
C ARG A 485 22.37 -2.75 -10.41
N MET A 486 23.29 -1.79 -10.29
CA MET A 486 23.68 -1.19 -9.01
C MET A 486 22.54 -0.41 -8.37
N ARG A 487 21.78 0.37 -9.16
CA ARG A 487 20.55 1.06 -8.70
C ARG A 487 19.51 0.06 -8.21
N GLY A 488 19.30 -1.04 -8.95
CA GLY A 488 18.44 -2.14 -8.54
C GLY A 488 18.87 -2.78 -7.21
N LYS A 489 20.18 -3.07 -7.05
CA LYS A 489 20.75 -3.58 -5.79
C LYS A 489 20.59 -2.57 -4.64
N ALA A 490 20.91 -1.29 -4.86
CA ALA A 490 20.80 -0.24 -3.85
C ALA A 490 19.34 -0.04 -3.39
N ARG A 491 18.36 -0.09 -4.31
CA ARG A 491 16.92 -0.08 -3.95
C ARG A 491 16.56 -1.25 -3.05
N LYS A 492 17.00 -2.47 -3.40
CA LYS A 492 16.76 -3.68 -2.59
C LYS A 492 17.46 -3.62 -1.23
N THR A 493 18.69 -3.13 -1.16
CA THR A 493 19.44 -2.96 0.10
C THR A 493 18.86 -1.87 0.98
N LYS A 494 18.42 -0.73 0.42
CA LYS A 494 17.75 0.35 1.16
C LYS A 494 16.42 -0.11 1.74
N ALA A 495 15.64 -0.87 0.96
CA ALA A 495 14.41 -1.48 1.45
C ALA A 495 14.69 -2.43 2.63
N ARG A 496 15.69 -3.32 2.51
CA ARG A 496 16.12 -4.21 3.59
C ARG A 496 16.63 -3.46 4.83
N LYS A 497 17.46 -2.43 4.66
CA LYS A 497 17.98 -1.59 5.75
C LYS A 497 16.86 -0.87 6.49
N THR A 498 15.89 -0.32 5.75
CA THR A 498 14.72 0.35 6.36
C THR A 498 13.88 -0.65 7.17
N THR A 499 13.69 -1.87 6.69
CA THR A 499 12.98 -2.92 7.43
C THR A 499 13.76 -3.35 8.69
N ALA A 500 15.08 -3.54 8.59
CA ALA A 500 15.92 -3.91 9.72
C ALA A 500 16.01 -2.78 10.77
N GLU A 501 16.09 -1.51 10.35
CA GLU A 501 16.07 -0.35 11.25
C GLU A 501 14.72 -0.20 11.95
N LYS A 502 13.60 -0.46 11.25
CA LYS A 502 12.26 -0.50 11.87
C LYS A 502 12.14 -1.61 12.91
N GLN A 503 12.64 -2.80 12.61
CA GLN A 503 12.67 -3.91 13.56
C GLN A 503 13.54 -3.58 14.77
N THR A 504 14.76 -3.07 14.54
CA THR A 504 15.68 -2.65 15.61
C THR A 504 15.08 -1.56 16.48
N LEU A 505 14.38 -0.58 15.88
CA LEU A 505 13.62 0.44 16.59
C LEU A 505 12.56 -0.20 17.49
N GLN A 506 11.81 -1.16 16.97
CA GLN A 506 10.76 -1.83 17.73
C GLN A 506 11.33 -2.67 18.88
N ASP A 507 12.38 -3.44 18.65
CA ASP A 507 13.01 -4.29 19.67
C ASP A 507 13.62 -3.45 20.81
N VAL A 508 14.29 -2.34 20.51
CA VAL A 508 14.84 -1.44 21.53
C VAL A 508 13.74 -0.74 22.30
N LEU A 509 12.63 -0.36 21.64
CA LEU A 509 11.49 0.20 22.36
C LEU A 509 10.87 -0.81 23.32
N VAL A 510 10.68 -2.06 22.90
CA VAL A 510 10.17 -3.13 23.78
C VAL A 510 11.10 -3.38 24.97
N GLU A 511 12.42 -3.38 24.76
CA GLU A 511 13.38 -3.65 25.84
C GLU A 511 13.59 -2.46 26.79
N GLN A 512 13.78 -1.26 26.24
CA GLN A 512 14.25 -0.10 27.00
C GLN A 512 13.10 0.80 27.46
N LEU A 513 11.95 0.74 26.78
CA LEU A 513 10.76 1.52 27.03
C LEU A 513 9.48 0.65 26.91
N PRO A 514 9.38 -0.48 27.63
CA PRO A 514 8.24 -1.41 27.52
C PRO A 514 6.89 -0.71 27.79
N ASN A 515 6.92 0.30 28.67
CA ASN A 515 5.76 1.08 29.11
C ASN A 515 5.79 2.52 28.55
N GLY A 516 6.62 2.77 27.53
CA GLY A 516 6.92 4.11 27.04
C GLY A 516 7.79 4.95 28.00
N PRO A 517 8.11 6.20 27.64
CA PRO A 517 8.86 7.11 28.51
C PRO A 517 7.98 7.63 29.66
N HIS A 518 8.62 7.91 30.79
CA HIS A 518 7.96 8.51 31.96
C HIS A 518 7.37 9.88 31.63
N ARG A 519 6.18 10.16 32.15
CA ARG A 519 5.39 11.35 31.85
C ARG A 519 5.66 12.46 32.83
N PHE A 520 5.83 13.67 32.29
CA PHE A 520 6.00 14.87 33.08
C PHE A 520 4.66 15.60 33.24
N PRO A 521 4.33 16.11 34.44
CA PRO A 521 5.15 16.13 35.67
C PRO A 521 4.93 14.95 36.63
N GLU A 522 3.91 14.12 36.42
CA GLU A 522 3.37 13.20 37.43
C GLU A 522 4.38 12.16 37.94
N ASP A 523 5.18 11.59 37.04
CA ASP A 523 6.17 10.56 37.38
C ASP A 523 7.39 11.14 38.11
N PHE A 524 7.53 12.47 38.11
CA PHE A 524 8.69 13.19 38.63
C PHE A 524 8.39 14.02 39.90
N PHE A 525 7.17 13.93 40.41
CA PHE A 525 6.85 14.47 41.74
C PHE A 525 7.54 13.67 42.84
N SER A 526 8.18 14.37 43.78
CA SER A 526 8.58 13.79 45.06
C SER A 526 7.35 13.39 45.89
N ASP A 527 7.51 12.57 46.91
CA ASP A 527 6.39 12.21 47.81
C ASP A 527 5.80 13.45 48.49
N ALA A 528 6.64 14.43 48.82
CA ALA A 528 6.21 15.72 49.35
C ALA A 528 5.42 16.55 48.33
N ALA A 529 5.79 16.52 47.05
CA ALA A 529 5.07 17.20 45.97
C ALA A 529 3.73 16.49 45.68
N LYS A 530 3.68 15.16 45.75
CA LYS A 530 2.46 14.35 45.58
C LYS A 530 1.43 14.68 46.67
N ALA A 531 1.84 14.69 47.95
CA ALA A 531 0.97 15.00 49.08
C ALA A 531 0.68 16.50 49.27
N GLY A 532 1.50 17.37 48.70
CA GLY A 532 1.37 18.82 48.83
C GLY A 532 0.28 19.44 47.96
N ALA A 533 -0.18 20.63 48.36
CA ALA A 533 -1.08 21.46 47.57
C ALA A 533 -0.44 21.85 46.22
N LYS A 534 -1.27 21.86 45.17
CA LYS A 534 -0.91 22.20 43.80
C LYS A 534 -1.88 23.25 43.29
N THR A 535 -1.38 24.09 42.39
CA THR A 535 -2.18 25.11 41.69
C THR A 535 -2.36 24.66 40.26
N GLU A 536 -3.61 24.63 39.80
CA GLU A 536 -3.91 24.36 38.39
C GLU A 536 -3.60 25.60 37.54
N VAL A 537 -2.80 25.39 36.51
CA VAL A 537 -2.43 26.41 35.54
C VAL A 537 -2.89 25.96 34.17
N LEU A 538 -3.92 26.62 33.63
CA LEU A 538 -4.36 26.40 32.26
C LEU A 538 -3.23 26.77 31.29
N LEU A 539 -2.93 25.86 30.37
CA LEU A 539 -1.92 26.05 29.35
C LEU A 539 -2.60 26.59 28.08
N PRO A 540 -2.02 27.62 27.44
CA PRO A 540 -2.56 28.19 26.21
C PRO A 540 -2.72 27.13 25.11
N GLU A 541 -3.71 27.27 24.23
CA GLU A 541 -3.86 26.37 23.08
C GLU A 541 -2.70 26.56 22.10
N ASP A 542 -2.36 27.81 21.79
CA ASP A 542 -1.27 28.19 20.90
C ASP A 542 0.12 27.75 21.41
N GLU A 543 1.06 27.56 20.48
CA GLU A 543 2.46 27.33 20.83
C GLU A 543 3.09 28.56 21.49
N PHE A 544 3.77 28.34 22.61
CA PHE A 544 4.47 29.37 23.36
C PHE A 544 5.89 28.93 23.72
N HIS A 545 6.76 29.91 23.93
CA HIS A 545 8.13 29.73 24.39
C HIS A 545 8.36 30.47 25.69
N LEU A 546 9.39 30.04 26.43
CA LEU A 546 9.80 30.64 27.69
C LEU A 546 10.77 31.80 27.42
N ASN A 547 10.49 32.98 27.97
CA ASN A 547 11.44 34.08 28.08
C ASN A 547 11.88 34.22 29.55
N THR A 548 13.19 34.13 29.78
CA THR A 548 13.82 34.16 31.11
C THR A 548 14.44 35.51 31.46
N ASP A 549 14.33 36.52 30.59
CA ASP A 549 14.80 37.88 30.85
C ASP A 549 14.16 38.45 32.14
N PRO A 550 14.95 39.02 33.07
CA PRO A 550 14.43 39.47 34.37
C PRO A 550 13.30 40.51 34.31
N ILE A 551 13.24 41.32 33.24
CA ILE A 551 12.27 42.42 33.09
C ILE A 551 11.00 41.90 32.41
N THR A 552 11.14 40.96 31.48
CA THR A 552 10.05 40.46 30.62
C THR A 552 9.69 39.00 30.87
N MET A 553 10.02 38.45 32.04
CA MET A 553 9.88 37.03 32.36
C MET A 553 8.44 36.51 32.20
N GLY A 554 8.27 35.51 31.33
CA GLY A 554 6.94 35.01 30.98
C GLY A 554 6.94 34.00 29.84
N LEU A 555 5.75 33.49 29.55
CA LEU A 555 5.46 32.66 28.39
C LEU A 555 4.91 33.54 27.27
N TYR A 556 5.48 33.43 26.07
CA TYR A 556 5.14 34.25 24.91
C TYR A 556 4.74 33.41 23.72
N THR A 557 3.72 33.83 22.96
CA THR A 557 3.41 33.23 21.67
C THR A 557 4.47 33.58 20.63
N LYS A 558 4.49 32.86 19.51
CA LYS A 558 5.33 33.20 18.34
C LYS A 558 5.06 34.60 17.77
N SER A 559 3.87 35.17 17.99
CA SER A 559 3.49 36.53 17.57
C SER A 559 3.95 37.63 18.54
N GLY A 560 4.66 37.29 19.61
CA GLY A 560 5.20 38.25 20.59
C GLY A 560 4.22 38.66 21.69
N GLY A 561 3.02 38.07 21.73
CA GLY A 561 2.05 38.32 22.80
C GLY A 561 2.45 37.61 24.09
N CYS A 562 2.52 38.35 25.21
CA CYS A 562 2.71 37.74 26.53
C CYS A 562 1.44 36.98 26.90
N VAL A 563 1.58 35.68 27.11
CA VAL A 563 0.47 34.80 27.48
C VAL A 563 0.34 34.67 28.98
N ARG A 564 1.48 34.68 29.69
CA ARG A 564 1.50 34.57 31.14
C ARG A 564 2.82 35.06 31.73
N HIS A 565 2.74 35.90 32.75
CA HIS A 565 3.89 36.19 33.62
C HIS A 565 4.13 35.01 34.57
N ILE A 566 5.39 34.62 34.71
CA ILE A 566 5.83 33.52 35.59
C ILE A 566 6.67 34.08 36.74
N LYS A 567 6.68 33.40 37.88
CA LYS A 567 7.38 33.88 39.09
C LYS A 567 8.84 33.47 39.13
N SER A 568 9.22 32.46 38.33
CA SER A 568 10.59 32.00 38.19
C SER A 568 10.81 31.27 36.86
N PRO A 569 12.06 31.21 36.34
CA PRO A 569 12.37 30.46 35.13
C PRO A 569 12.02 28.96 35.23
N ILE A 570 12.21 28.37 36.41
CA ILE A 570 11.91 26.96 36.69
C ILE A 570 10.41 26.66 36.64
N GLU A 571 9.57 27.59 37.12
CA GLU A 571 8.12 27.49 36.94
C GLU A 571 7.76 27.55 35.44
N GLY A 572 8.43 28.42 34.68
CA GLY A 572 8.28 28.46 33.22
C GLY A 572 8.64 27.14 32.54
N MET A 573 9.79 26.54 32.89
CA MET A 573 10.22 25.24 32.37
C MET A 573 9.24 24.13 32.70
N PHE A 574 8.69 24.13 33.92
CA PHE A 574 7.63 23.20 34.31
C PHE A 574 6.42 23.30 33.39
N LEU A 575 5.96 24.51 33.08
CA LEU A 575 4.80 24.72 32.20
C LEU A 575 5.08 24.32 30.75
N VAL A 576 6.29 24.58 30.25
CA VAL A 576 6.72 24.16 28.91
C VAL A 576 6.75 22.64 28.80
N TYR A 577 7.37 21.95 29.75
CA TYR A 577 7.44 20.49 29.74
C TYR A 577 6.07 19.82 29.92
N ALA A 578 5.19 20.40 30.74
CA ALA A 578 3.81 19.94 30.86
C ALA A 578 3.04 20.08 29.53
N LYS A 579 3.18 21.21 28.82
CA LYS A 579 2.56 21.41 27.50
C LYS A 579 3.11 20.44 26.46
N GLN A 580 4.42 20.26 26.41
CA GLN A 580 5.06 19.30 25.49
C GLN A 580 4.66 17.85 25.77
N SER A 581 4.38 17.53 27.04
CA SER A 581 3.82 16.23 27.44
C SER A 581 2.31 16.09 27.15
N GLY A 582 1.70 17.08 26.47
CA GLY A 582 0.32 17.04 26.00
C GLY A 582 -0.72 17.55 26.99
N HIS A 583 -0.31 18.17 28.10
CA HIS A 583 -1.25 18.68 29.09
C HIS A 583 -1.92 19.98 28.60
N LYS A 584 -3.23 20.08 28.81
CA LYS A 584 -4.00 21.32 28.64
C LYS A 584 -4.00 22.18 29.91
N ALA A 585 -3.70 21.57 31.06
CA ALA A 585 -3.55 22.24 32.34
C ALA A 585 -2.42 21.56 33.13
N ALA A 586 -1.54 22.34 33.72
CA ALA A 586 -0.41 21.87 34.52
C ALA A 586 -0.72 22.01 36.02
N GLN A 587 -0.48 20.95 36.79
CA GLN A 587 -0.66 20.93 38.23
C GLN A 587 0.67 21.31 38.91
N VAL A 588 0.88 22.60 39.17
CA VAL A 588 2.14 23.13 39.67
C VAL A 588 2.19 23.04 41.21
N PRO A 589 3.18 22.39 41.83
CA PRO A 589 3.33 22.39 43.29
C PRO A 589 3.41 23.79 43.87
N SER A 590 2.68 24.05 44.97
CA SER A 590 2.67 25.37 45.61
C SER A 590 4.00 25.74 46.28
N LYS A 591 4.86 24.75 46.55
CA LYS A 591 6.21 24.93 47.12
C LYS A 591 7.25 25.04 45.98
N PRO A 592 7.97 26.16 45.82
CA PRO A 592 8.94 26.35 44.73
C PRO A 592 10.06 25.29 44.67
N VAL A 593 10.50 24.79 45.82
CA VAL A 593 11.54 23.74 45.91
C VAL A 593 11.08 22.46 45.23
N GLU A 594 9.80 22.12 45.30
CA GLU A 594 9.25 20.93 44.68
C GLU A 594 9.10 21.10 43.15
N VAL A 595 8.76 22.30 42.68
CA VAL A 595 8.77 22.62 41.23
C VAL A 595 10.18 22.42 40.67
N SER A 596 11.20 22.96 41.34
CA SER A 596 12.60 22.81 40.92
C SER A 596 13.07 21.36 40.93
N ARG A 597 12.70 20.59 41.98
CA ARG A 597 13.07 19.18 42.09
C ARG A 597 12.44 18.35 40.97
N THR A 598 11.17 18.58 40.66
CA THR A 598 10.45 17.86 39.60
C THR A 598 11.04 18.14 38.22
N VAL A 599 11.36 19.39 37.90
CA VAL A 599 12.03 19.75 36.63
C VAL A 599 13.41 19.08 36.55
N LYS A 600 14.24 19.17 37.60
CA LYS A 600 15.58 18.56 37.60
C LYS A 600 15.57 17.04 37.50
N ASN A 601 14.63 16.37 38.15
CA ASN A 601 14.48 14.92 38.06
C ASN A 601 14.11 14.49 36.63
N TYR A 602 13.28 15.27 35.95
CA TYR A 602 12.90 15.00 34.56
C TYR A 602 14.07 15.21 33.60
N GLU A 603 14.81 16.31 33.72
CA GLU A 603 15.99 16.58 32.91
C GLU A 603 17.08 15.50 33.12
N GLY A 604 17.26 15.04 34.36
CA GLY A 604 18.16 13.92 34.68
C GLY A 604 17.71 12.63 34.01
N TYR A 605 16.42 12.31 34.08
CA TYR A 605 15.84 11.16 33.39
C TYR A 605 16.02 11.23 31.87
N LEU A 606 15.76 12.37 31.23
CA LEU A 606 15.91 12.53 29.78
C LEU A 606 17.36 12.30 29.33
N ARG A 607 18.35 12.78 30.10
CA ARG A 607 19.77 12.55 29.83
C ARG A 607 20.14 11.06 29.92
N GLU A 608 19.71 10.39 30.99
CA GLU A 608 19.97 8.96 31.17
C GLU A 608 19.22 8.09 30.15
N LEU A 609 17.97 8.45 29.81
CA LEU A 609 17.20 7.76 28.78
C LEU A 609 17.89 7.87 27.43
N ARG A 610 18.37 9.06 27.06
CA ARG A 610 19.08 9.27 25.80
C ARG A 610 20.34 8.43 25.71
N LYS A 611 21.13 8.40 26.80
CA LYS A 611 22.36 7.59 26.88
C LYS A 611 22.05 6.09 26.77
N ARG A 612 21.01 5.62 27.46
CA ARG A 612 20.57 4.22 27.46
C ARG A 612 20.07 3.78 26.09
N LEU A 613 19.19 4.57 25.45
CA LEU A 613 18.69 4.30 24.11
C LEU A 613 19.82 4.32 23.09
N TYR A 614 20.71 5.31 23.16
CA TYR A 614 21.88 5.38 22.29
C TYR A 614 22.74 4.12 22.41
N GLN A 615 23.04 3.67 23.63
CA GLN A 615 23.82 2.46 23.86
C GLN A 615 23.09 1.21 23.35
N ALA A 616 21.77 1.10 23.58
CA ALA A 616 20.97 -0.03 23.14
C ALA A 616 20.89 -0.12 21.60
N PHE A 617 20.77 1.02 20.92
CA PHE A 617 20.84 1.08 19.46
C PHE A 617 22.25 0.79 18.97
N TYR A 618 23.27 1.40 19.55
CA TYR A 618 24.66 1.18 19.15
C TYR A 618 25.10 -0.27 19.30
N ASN A 619 24.69 -0.96 20.37
CA ASN A 619 25.01 -2.38 20.57
C ASN A 619 24.37 -3.29 19.51
N ARG A 620 23.25 -2.88 18.91
CA ARG A 620 22.50 -3.66 17.90
C ARG A 620 22.89 -3.31 16.47
N THR A 621 23.16 -2.03 16.21
CA THR A 621 23.52 -1.55 14.87
C THR A 621 25.03 -1.55 14.64
N LEU A 622 25.83 -1.49 15.72
CA LEU A 622 27.28 -1.23 15.71
C LEU A 622 27.67 0.00 14.89
N ASP A 623 26.73 0.95 14.71
CA ASP A 623 26.88 2.16 13.91
C ASP A 623 26.43 3.37 14.74
N ALA A 624 27.39 4.25 15.05
CA ALA A 624 27.17 5.45 15.86
C ALA A 624 26.20 6.45 15.21
N ARG A 625 26.22 6.58 13.89
CA ARG A 625 25.33 7.49 13.15
C ARG A 625 23.91 6.95 13.14
N ALA A 626 23.75 5.65 12.90
CA ALA A 626 22.45 4.98 12.99
C ALA A 626 21.88 5.06 14.42
N ALA A 627 22.69 4.80 15.44
CA ALA A 627 22.29 4.89 16.84
C ALA A 627 21.86 6.31 17.24
N THR A 628 22.59 7.34 16.80
CA THR A 628 22.21 8.74 17.02
C THR A 628 20.86 9.04 16.36
N THR A 629 20.70 8.65 15.10
CA THR A 629 19.48 8.90 14.32
C THR A 629 18.26 8.20 14.94
N LEU A 630 18.40 6.91 15.28
CA LEU A 630 17.33 6.13 15.90
C LEU A 630 16.97 6.65 17.30
N THR A 631 17.96 7.04 18.10
CA THR A 631 17.72 7.69 19.40
C THR A 631 16.93 8.98 19.24
N GLN A 632 17.30 9.82 18.28
CA GLN A 632 16.56 11.05 18.00
C GLN A 632 15.13 10.76 17.52
N SER A 633 14.95 9.78 16.63
CA SER A 633 13.63 9.34 16.18
C SER A 633 12.73 8.88 17.33
N VAL A 634 13.28 8.23 18.37
CA VAL A 634 12.51 7.90 19.58
C VAL A 634 12.09 9.16 20.34
N PHE A 635 12.99 10.11 20.53
CA PHE A 635 12.66 11.39 21.19
C PHE A 635 11.60 12.17 20.43
N ASP A 636 11.71 12.23 19.09
CA ASP A 636 10.73 12.89 18.24
C ASP A 636 9.38 12.18 18.26
N LYS A 637 9.37 10.84 18.18
CA LYS A 637 8.17 9.99 18.24
C LYS A 637 7.36 10.22 19.52
N PHE A 638 8.04 10.42 20.65
CA PHE A 638 7.40 10.65 21.95
C PHE A 638 7.34 12.13 22.35
N HIS A 639 7.67 13.06 21.45
CA HIS A 639 7.70 14.50 21.71
C HIS A 639 8.51 14.89 22.95
N LEU A 640 9.61 14.17 23.22
CA LEU A 640 10.46 14.41 24.39
C LEU A 640 11.34 15.64 24.19
N PRO A 641 11.48 16.53 25.20
CA PRO A 641 12.31 17.71 25.09
C PRO A 641 13.79 17.33 24.94
N LYS A 642 14.54 18.18 24.23
CA LYS A 642 16.00 18.20 24.38
C LYS A 642 16.28 18.80 25.75
N ALA A 643 16.78 17.99 26.69
CA ALA A 643 17.35 18.55 27.91
C ALA A 643 18.50 19.47 27.49
N GLU A 644 18.41 20.76 27.82
CA GLU A 644 19.54 21.67 27.68
C GLU A 644 20.63 21.17 28.63
N THR A 645 21.84 21.02 28.09
CA THR A 645 23.02 20.47 28.78
C THR A 645 23.50 21.36 29.90
#